data_AF-A0AAD5CGN9-F1
#
_entry.id   AF-A0AAD5CGN9-F1
#
_cell.length_a   1.000
_cell.length_b   1.000
_cell.length_c   1.000
_cell.angle_alpha   90.00
_cell.angle_beta   90.00
_cell.angle_gamma   90.00
#
_symmetry.space_group_name_H-M   'P 1'
#
loop_
_entity.id
_entity.type
_entity.pdbx_description
1 polymer ?
#
loop_
_entity_poly.entity_id
_entity_poly.type
_entity_poly.pdbx_seq_one_letter_code
_entity_poly.pdbx_strand_id
1 'polypeptide(L)'
;MVVEVVYGALRMSVKMFLMWNSQLVVDGEGDRNVGTSVLEASNLIVLKESSTIHSNANLEVRGQGSLNLSGPGDCIEAQRLALSLFYSVNVGPGSILRGPLENATTNAVTPKLNCDLPQCPDELLHPPDDCNMNASLAFTLQICRVEDILIEGLIKGSVVHFHRSRTVTVPSTGIVSTSEMGCTGGVGRGQLLSNGIGSGGGYGGTGGHGCYGETCIEGGLPYGDADLPCQLGSGGGNDSIADSTAGGGVLVIGSLEHSISSVSVDGSLTADGGSYGGKNANNPYNFLGGGSGGTILLFVNSLSVGESGVLSSGGGYGNPNGSGGGGGGRIHFHWSHITTGEVYQPVASVKGNISIGGGLGGNDVGAGENGTVTGKSCPKGLYGIFCEECPLGTYKNVTGSDRSLCFQCPPNELPRRALYVPVRGGVAETPCPYKCVADRYHMPNCYTALEELIYTFGGPWLFGLLLLGLLVLFALVLSVARMKSVGFDESPGPAPTQQGSHLDHSFPFLESLNEVMETNRVEESQGHVYRMYFMGLNTFGDPWHLPHTPPEQVKDIVYEGEFHGFVDEINALATYQWWEGAVYNILVFLAYPFAWSWQQWRRKMNLQRIREFVRSEYDHACLRSCRSRALYKGLKFHKDGCLEIIDRKK
;
A
#
# COMPACT_ATOMS: atom_id res chain seq x y z
N MET A 1 44.81 -9.79 -22.64
CA MET A 1 44.31 -8.43 -22.43
C MET A 1 44.68 -7.59 -23.62
N VAL A 2 43.71 -7.20 -24.44
CA VAL A 2 43.92 -6.26 -25.56
C VAL A 2 43.73 -4.84 -25.03
N VAL A 3 44.68 -3.94 -25.26
CA VAL A 3 44.58 -2.54 -24.82
C VAL A 3 44.53 -1.65 -26.05
N GLU A 4 43.44 -0.89 -26.20
CA GLU A 4 43.30 0.13 -27.23
C GLU A 4 43.31 1.50 -26.56
N VAL A 5 44.16 2.40 -27.04
CA VAL A 5 44.28 3.77 -26.53
C VAL A 5 43.87 4.73 -27.63
N VAL A 6 42.93 5.62 -27.31
CA VAL A 6 42.44 6.68 -28.20
C VAL A 6 42.81 8.02 -27.60
N TYR A 7 43.54 8.83 -28.36
CA TYR A 7 43.89 10.19 -27.97
C TYR A 7 42.83 11.17 -28.51
N GLY A 8 42.40 12.12 -27.67
CA GLY A 8 41.36 13.10 -27.99
C GLY A 8 39.93 12.60 -27.69
N ALA A 9 38.94 13.12 -28.42
CA ALA A 9 37.54 12.75 -28.24
C ALA A 9 37.16 11.54 -29.10
N LEU A 10 36.78 10.43 -28.46
CA LEU A 10 36.27 9.25 -29.16
C LEU A 10 34.85 9.51 -29.65
N ARG A 11 34.58 9.29 -30.94
CA ARG A 11 33.21 9.18 -31.47
C ARG A 11 33.06 7.85 -32.20
N MET A 12 32.32 6.95 -31.59
CA MET A 12 32.11 5.60 -32.11
C MET A 12 30.61 5.32 -32.17
N SER A 13 30.13 4.84 -33.33
CA SER A 13 28.76 4.39 -33.50
C SER A 13 28.78 2.98 -34.10
N VAL A 14 28.25 2.03 -33.35
CA VAL A 14 28.26 0.60 -33.70
C VAL A 14 26.90 -0.05 -33.46
N LYS A 15 26.64 -1.18 -34.12
CA LYS A 15 25.42 -1.94 -33.85
C LYS A 15 25.52 -2.74 -32.54
N MET A 16 26.65 -3.39 -32.34
CA MET A 16 26.96 -4.17 -31.14
C MET A 16 28.39 -3.87 -30.74
N PHE A 17 28.61 -3.62 -29.44
CA PHE A 17 29.93 -3.43 -28.86
C PHE A 17 30.19 -4.55 -27.84
N LEU A 18 31.12 -5.44 -28.16
CA LEU A 18 31.42 -6.62 -27.35
C LEU A 18 32.90 -6.55 -26.95
N MET A 19 33.15 -6.46 -25.65
CA MET A 19 34.49 -6.46 -25.08
C MET A 19 34.70 -7.75 -24.30
N TRP A 20 35.87 -8.37 -24.51
CA TRP A 20 36.26 -9.63 -23.86
C TRP A 20 37.73 -9.55 -23.47
N ASN A 21 38.03 -9.51 -22.17
CA ASN A 21 39.39 -9.37 -21.65
C ASN A 21 40.17 -8.27 -22.40
N SER A 22 39.54 -7.09 -22.49
CA SER A 22 40.03 -5.95 -23.26
C SER A 22 39.83 -4.65 -22.50
N GLN A 23 40.72 -3.69 -22.74
CA GLN A 23 40.71 -2.37 -22.13
C GLN A 23 40.66 -1.31 -23.24
N LEU A 24 39.70 -0.40 -23.13
CA LEU A 24 39.59 0.80 -23.98
C LEU A 24 39.95 2.01 -23.12
N VAL A 25 41.03 2.71 -23.46
CA VAL A 25 41.48 3.92 -22.78
C VAL A 25 41.25 5.11 -23.69
N VAL A 26 40.49 6.09 -23.22
CA VAL A 26 40.29 7.38 -23.87
C VAL A 26 41.06 8.45 -23.09
N ASP A 27 42.07 9.02 -23.74
CA ASP A 27 42.94 10.05 -23.19
C ASP A 27 42.66 11.39 -23.88
N GLY A 28 41.93 12.27 -23.18
CA GLY A 28 41.63 13.64 -23.60
C GLY A 28 42.74 14.65 -23.37
N GLU A 29 44.01 14.23 -23.20
CA GLU A 29 45.21 15.07 -23.09
C GLU A 29 45.17 16.18 -22.01
N GLY A 30 44.20 16.14 -21.10
CA GLY A 30 44.01 17.14 -20.03
C GLY A 30 43.53 18.51 -20.50
N ASP A 31 43.17 18.67 -21.78
CA ASP A 31 42.76 19.95 -22.33
C ASP A 31 41.25 20.18 -22.12
N ARG A 32 40.88 21.34 -21.55
CA ARG A 32 39.46 21.66 -21.23
C ARG A 32 38.57 21.78 -22.47
N ASN A 33 39.19 21.85 -23.65
CA ASN A 33 38.53 21.98 -24.94
C ASN A 33 38.26 20.63 -25.63
N VAL A 34 38.70 19.49 -25.06
CA VAL A 34 38.40 18.18 -25.64
C VAL A 34 36.90 17.91 -25.49
N GLY A 35 36.24 17.67 -26.63
CA GLY A 35 34.82 17.37 -26.68
C GLY A 35 34.46 16.10 -25.92
N THR A 36 33.18 15.96 -25.57
CA THR A 36 32.65 14.74 -24.94
C THR A 36 32.91 13.53 -25.84
N SER A 37 33.47 12.47 -25.26
CA SER A 37 33.61 11.19 -25.95
C SER A 37 32.27 10.48 -25.97
N VAL A 38 31.84 10.00 -27.14
CA VAL A 38 30.53 9.38 -27.36
C VAL A 38 30.73 7.98 -27.90
N LEU A 39 30.22 7.00 -27.15
CA LEU A 39 30.09 5.61 -27.56
C LEU A 39 28.61 5.31 -27.77
N GLU A 40 28.19 5.19 -29.02
CA GLU A 40 26.83 4.87 -29.41
C GLU A 40 26.73 3.41 -29.87
N ALA A 41 25.82 2.65 -29.26
CA ALA A 41 25.52 1.27 -29.63
C ALA A 41 24.02 1.07 -29.88
N SER A 42 23.64 0.74 -31.11
CA SER A 42 22.21 0.68 -31.46
C SER A 42 21.47 -0.52 -30.84
N ASN A 43 22.16 -1.60 -30.46
CA ASN A 43 21.51 -2.83 -29.99
C ASN A 43 22.05 -3.34 -28.64
N LEU A 44 23.37 -3.49 -28.50
CA LEU A 44 23.92 -4.19 -27.34
C LEU A 44 25.33 -3.74 -27.02
N ILE A 45 25.59 -3.47 -25.74
CA ILE A 45 26.93 -3.31 -25.17
C ILE A 45 27.15 -4.40 -24.12
N VAL A 46 28.17 -5.23 -24.30
CA VAL A 46 28.54 -6.25 -23.30
C VAL A 46 30.02 -6.16 -22.98
N LEU A 47 30.34 -6.03 -21.70
CA LEU A 47 31.68 -6.22 -21.16
C LEU A 47 31.72 -7.58 -20.45
N LYS A 48 32.77 -8.35 -20.73
CA LYS A 48 33.03 -9.65 -20.11
C LYS A 48 34.51 -9.82 -19.75
N GLU A 49 34.78 -10.71 -18.79
CA GLU A 49 36.14 -11.16 -18.43
C GLU A 49 37.09 -10.02 -18.08
N SER A 50 36.68 -9.16 -17.13
CA SER A 50 37.48 -8.03 -16.65
C SER A 50 37.77 -6.99 -17.73
N SER A 51 36.77 -6.67 -18.55
CA SER A 51 36.89 -5.66 -19.59
C SER A 51 36.68 -4.26 -19.02
N THR A 52 37.49 -3.28 -19.42
CA THR A 52 37.43 -1.93 -18.85
C THR A 52 37.35 -0.84 -19.90
N ILE A 53 36.46 0.14 -19.69
CA ILE A 53 36.42 1.39 -20.45
C ILE A 53 36.83 2.49 -19.50
N HIS A 54 37.96 3.13 -19.78
CA HIS A 54 38.56 4.14 -18.94
C HIS A 54 38.68 5.46 -19.71
N SER A 55 38.08 6.54 -19.21
CA SER A 55 38.18 7.87 -19.81
C SER A 55 38.62 8.92 -18.79
N ASN A 56 39.70 9.66 -19.05
CA ASN A 56 40.10 10.80 -18.21
C ASN A 56 39.30 12.08 -18.53
N ALA A 57 38.47 12.06 -19.57
CA ALA A 57 37.53 13.11 -19.96
C ALA A 57 36.07 12.65 -19.79
N ASN A 58 35.12 13.49 -20.20
CA ASN A 58 33.69 13.16 -20.19
C ASN A 58 33.38 12.04 -21.19
N LEU A 59 32.69 11.00 -20.73
CA LEU A 59 32.26 9.85 -21.53
C LEU A 59 30.74 9.73 -21.49
N GLU A 60 30.14 9.71 -22.66
CA GLU A 60 28.73 9.43 -22.85
C GLU A 60 28.56 8.11 -23.60
N VAL A 61 27.83 7.19 -23.00
CA VAL A 61 27.47 5.91 -23.60
C VAL A 61 25.98 5.95 -23.91
N ARG A 62 25.65 5.87 -25.19
CA ARG A 62 24.27 5.88 -25.70
C ARG A 62 23.93 4.53 -26.27
N GLY A 63 22.72 4.04 -26.07
CA GLY A 63 22.29 2.89 -26.85
C GLY A 63 20.83 2.56 -26.69
N GLN A 64 20.18 2.03 -27.73
CA GLN A 64 18.73 1.78 -27.74
C GLN A 64 18.32 0.42 -27.20
N GLY A 65 19.27 -0.50 -26.99
CA GLY A 65 19.01 -1.83 -26.44
C GLY A 65 19.52 -1.98 -25.03
N SER A 66 20.42 -2.93 -24.76
CA SER A 66 20.89 -3.21 -23.40
C SER A 66 22.38 -2.96 -23.20
N LEU A 67 22.73 -2.46 -22.01
CA LEU A 67 24.09 -2.39 -21.49
C LEU A 67 24.24 -3.46 -20.41
N ASN A 68 25.19 -4.37 -20.57
CA ASN A 68 25.40 -5.48 -19.65
C ASN A 68 26.87 -5.61 -19.25
N LEU A 69 27.17 -5.30 -18.00
CA LEU A 69 28.43 -5.65 -17.36
C LEU A 69 28.23 -7.01 -16.69
N SER A 70 28.90 -8.04 -17.19
CA SER A 70 28.47 -9.42 -16.89
C SER A 70 29.25 -10.10 -15.77
N GLY A 71 30.44 -9.61 -15.43
CA GLY A 71 31.32 -10.29 -14.48
C GLY A 71 32.21 -9.38 -13.66
N PRO A 72 32.94 -9.98 -12.70
CA PRO A 72 33.86 -9.27 -11.84
C PRO A 72 35.02 -8.66 -12.65
N GLY A 73 35.35 -7.41 -12.30
CA GLY A 73 36.39 -6.65 -12.99
C GLY A 73 35.91 -5.91 -14.24
N ASP A 74 34.67 -6.11 -14.69
CA ASP A 74 34.10 -5.29 -15.76
C ASP A 74 33.85 -3.87 -15.23
N CYS A 75 34.45 -2.86 -15.86
CA CYS A 75 34.42 -1.48 -15.37
C CYS A 75 34.14 -0.48 -16.48
N ILE A 76 33.26 0.48 -16.22
CA ILE A 76 33.17 1.72 -17.00
C ILE A 76 33.44 2.88 -16.05
N GLU A 77 34.54 3.57 -16.31
CA GLU A 77 34.97 4.69 -15.49
C GLU A 77 35.29 5.90 -16.35
N ALA A 78 34.79 7.04 -15.92
CA ALA A 78 35.08 8.31 -16.55
C ALA A 78 35.15 9.44 -15.53
N GLN A 79 35.79 10.54 -15.90
CA GLN A 79 35.75 11.76 -15.08
C GLN A 79 34.32 12.25 -14.86
N ARG A 80 33.50 12.15 -15.90
CA ARG A 80 32.04 12.26 -15.86
C ARG A 80 31.46 11.19 -16.80
N LEU A 81 30.51 10.40 -16.29
CA LEU A 81 29.88 9.31 -17.01
C LEU A 81 28.39 9.58 -17.23
N ALA A 82 27.92 9.56 -18.47
CA ALA A 82 26.50 9.60 -18.80
C ALA A 82 26.09 8.33 -19.55
N LEU A 83 25.05 7.65 -19.06
CA LEU A 83 24.42 6.52 -19.73
C LEU A 83 23.02 6.96 -20.18
N SER A 84 22.74 6.89 -21.49
CA SER A 84 21.44 7.36 -21.99
C SER A 84 20.81 6.45 -23.05
N LEU A 85 19.47 6.51 -23.10
CA LEU A 85 18.61 5.89 -24.12
C LEU A 85 18.48 4.36 -24.08
N PHE A 86 19.03 3.68 -23.06
CA PHE A 86 18.98 2.22 -22.94
C PHE A 86 17.60 1.71 -22.59
N TYR A 87 17.21 0.57 -23.15
CA TYR A 87 16.06 -0.17 -22.64
C TYR A 87 16.37 -0.74 -21.25
N SER A 88 17.54 -1.37 -21.09
CA SER A 88 17.94 -1.93 -19.79
C SER A 88 19.43 -1.74 -19.52
N VAL A 89 19.76 -1.33 -18.30
CA VAL A 89 21.14 -1.26 -17.81
C VAL A 89 21.31 -2.30 -16.71
N ASN A 90 22.19 -3.27 -16.93
CA ASN A 90 22.54 -4.30 -15.97
C ASN A 90 24.00 -4.17 -15.53
N VAL A 91 24.21 -3.94 -14.24
CA VAL A 91 25.53 -3.94 -13.60
C VAL A 91 25.63 -5.24 -12.82
N GLY A 92 26.26 -6.25 -13.41
CA GLY A 92 26.41 -7.58 -12.81
C GLY A 92 27.29 -7.57 -11.55
N PRO A 93 27.30 -8.68 -10.81
CA PRO A 93 28.02 -8.80 -9.55
C PRO A 93 29.53 -8.63 -9.75
N GLY A 94 30.13 -7.71 -8.98
CA GLY A 94 31.55 -7.38 -9.07
C GLY A 94 31.92 -6.46 -10.25
N SER A 95 30.95 -6.02 -11.06
CA SER A 95 31.14 -4.98 -12.05
C SER A 95 31.05 -3.58 -11.42
N ILE A 96 31.70 -2.59 -12.04
CA ILE A 96 31.82 -1.24 -11.50
C ILE A 96 31.41 -0.20 -12.55
N LEU A 97 30.48 0.70 -12.19
CA LEU A 97 30.25 1.96 -12.88
C LEU A 97 30.75 3.10 -12.00
N ARG A 98 31.67 3.91 -12.50
CA ARG A 98 32.30 4.94 -11.68
C ARG A 98 32.40 6.30 -12.38
N GLY A 99 32.05 7.35 -11.64
CA GLY A 99 32.42 8.72 -11.99
C GLY A 99 32.42 9.61 -10.75
N PRO A 100 33.56 10.20 -10.33
CA PRO A 100 34.77 10.46 -11.12
C PRO A 100 35.81 9.33 -11.09
N LEU A 101 36.84 9.46 -11.94
CA LEU A 101 37.98 8.54 -12.03
C LEU A 101 38.79 8.47 -10.72
N GLU A 102 39.16 7.27 -10.27
CA GLU A 102 39.79 7.03 -8.95
C GLU A 102 41.19 7.64 -8.80
N ASN A 103 42.01 7.59 -9.86
CA ASN A 103 43.37 8.13 -9.89
C ASN A 103 43.48 9.27 -10.91
N ALA A 104 42.56 10.23 -10.82
CA ALA A 104 42.63 11.45 -11.62
C ALA A 104 43.98 12.15 -11.37
N THR A 105 44.88 12.14 -12.37
CA THR A 105 46.11 12.94 -12.34
C THR A 105 45.76 14.42 -12.31
N THR A 106 46.68 15.30 -11.89
CA THR A 106 46.47 16.76 -11.80
C THR A 106 45.97 17.43 -13.09
N ASN A 107 46.03 16.73 -14.23
CA ASN A 107 45.58 17.19 -15.55
C ASN A 107 44.13 16.79 -15.86
N ALA A 108 43.49 15.95 -15.06
CA ALA A 108 42.10 15.56 -15.25
C ALA A 108 41.15 16.70 -14.86
N VAL A 109 40.13 16.95 -15.69
CA VAL A 109 39.14 18.00 -15.44
C VAL A 109 38.23 17.56 -14.29
N THR A 110 38.65 17.81 -13.05
CA THR A 110 37.82 17.48 -11.88
C THR A 110 36.52 18.29 -11.93
N PRO A 111 35.35 17.65 -11.75
CA PRO A 111 34.08 18.34 -11.69
C PRO A 111 34.15 19.32 -10.52
N LYS A 112 33.92 20.60 -10.80
CA LYS A 112 33.76 21.60 -9.74
C LYS A 112 32.49 21.26 -8.97
N LEU A 113 32.66 20.66 -7.82
CA LEU A 113 31.60 20.47 -6.84
C LEU A 113 31.31 21.85 -6.21
N ASN A 114 30.05 22.30 -6.23
CA ASN A 114 29.65 23.57 -5.64
C ASN A 114 29.66 23.44 -4.10
N CYS A 115 30.84 23.52 -3.50
CA CYS A 115 31.04 23.35 -2.06
C CYS A 115 30.94 24.65 -1.25
N ASP A 116 31.15 25.80 -1.91
CA ASP A 116 31.26 27.09 -1.23
C ASP A 116 29.91 27.80 -1.04
N LEU A 117 28.89 27.37 -1.79
CA LEU A 117 27.56 27.97 -1.76
C LEU A 117 26.54 26.96 -1.23
N PRO A 118 25.70 27.33 -0.24
CA PRO A 118 24.63 26.46 0.25
C PRO A 118 23.45 26.34 -0.75
N GLN A 119 23.57 26.90 -1.95
CA GLN A 119 22.50 26.94 -2.93
C GLN A 119 22.46 25.66 -3.76
N CYS A 120 21.26 25.09 -3.87
CA CYS A 120 20.98 23.93 -4.68
C CYS A 120 21.24 24.22 -6.17
N PRO A 121 21.97 23.36 -6.89
CA PRO A 121 21.94 23.37 -8.35
C PRO A 121 20.52 23.03 -8.84
N ASP A 122 19.88 23.96 -9.55
CA ASP A 122 18.51 23.78 -10.07
C ASP A 122 18.37 22.52 -10.93
N GLU A 123 19.43 22.11 -11.61
CA GLU A 123 19.51 20.93 -12.47
C GLU A 123 19.28 19.60 -11.71
N LEU A 124 19.55 19.55 -10.40
CA LEU A 124 19.26 18.36 -9.58
C LEU A 124 17.76 18.14 -9.38
N LEU A 125 16.98 19.23 -9.42
CA LEU A 125 15.53 19.23 -9.20
C LEU A 125 14.76 19.26 -10.52
N HIS A 126 15.24 20.06 -11.47
CA HIS A 126 14.72 20.29 -12.82
C HIS A 126 15.80 19.94 -13.86
N PRO A 127 16.12 18.65 -14.03
CA PRO A 127 17.12 18.20 -15.00
C PRO A 127 16.66 18.47 -16.44
N PRO A 128 17.60 18.69 -17.38
CA PRO A 128 17.27 18.91 -18.78
C PRO A 128 16.69 17.65 -19.43
N ASP A 129 15.62 17.83 -20.20
CA ASP A 129 14.90 16.76 -20.93
C ASP A 129 15.79 15.96 -21.89
N ASP A 130 16.81 16.61 -22.46
CA ASP A 130 17.62 16.07 -23.55
C ASP A 130 18.70 15.08 -23.10
N CYS A 131 18.87 14.84 -21.79
CA CYS A 131 19.87 13.92 -21.21
C CYS A 131 21.32 14.17 -21.66
N ASN A 132 21.61 15.30 -22.32
CA ASN A 132 22.93 15.58 -22.89
C ASN A 132 23.86 16.05 -21.78
N MET A 133 25.07 15.48 -21.74
CA MET A 133 26.07 15.85 -20.76
C MET A 133 26.77 17.16 -21.14
N ASN A 134 26.32 18.28 -20.58
CA ASN A 134 27.02 19.56 -20.71
C ASN A 134 28.10 19.72 -19.62
N ALA A 135 29.19 20.42 -19.94
CA ALA A 135 30.26 20.69 -18.98
C ALA A 135 29.81 21.53 -17.77
N SER A 136 28.71 22.27 -17.89
CA SER A 136 28.11 23.03 -16.79
C SER A 136 27.39 22.17 -15.76
N LEU A 137 27.00 20.93 -16.12
CA LEU A 137 26.18 20.11 -15.23
C LEU A 137 26.95 19.67 -13.97
N ALA A 138 26.25 19.57 -12.85
CA ALA A 138 26.81 19.13 -11.57
C ALA A 138 27.06 17.61 -11.48
N PHE A 139 26.50 16.82 -12.41
CA PHE A 139 26.52 15.36 -12.35
C PHE A 139 27.91 14.76 -12.64
N THR A 140 28.32 13.79 -11.83
CA THR A 140 29.49 12.95 -12.11
C THR A 140 29.10 11.62 -12.74
N LEU A 141 27.92 11.10 -12.39
CA LEU A 141 27.32 9.94 -13.03
C LEU A 141 25.83 10.19 -13.25
N GLN A 142 25.37 10.10 -14.49
CA GLN A 142 23.95 10.25 -14.83
C GLN A 142 23.47 9.05 -15.63
N ILE A 143 22.34 8.46 -15.22
CA ILE A 143 21.62 7.45 -15.99
C ILE A 143 20.28 8.05 -16.40
N CYS A 144 20.01 8.14 -17.69
CA CYS A 144 18.92 8.94 -18.22
C CYS A 144 18.12 8.20 -19.30
N ARG A 145 16.79 8.25 -19.25
CA ARG A 145 15.90 7.55 -20.21
C ARG A 145 16.23 6.05 -20.28
N VAL A 146 16.07 5.37 -19.15
CA VAL A 146 16.26 3.92 -19.04
C VAL A 146 15.02 3.27 -18.46
N GLU A 147 14.44 2.27 -19.13
CA GLU A 147 13.23 1.61 -18.58
C GLU A 147 13.58 0.86 -17.29
N ASP A 148 14.51 -0.10 -17.38
CA ASP A 148 14.85 -0.97 -16.24
C ASP A 148 16.35 -0.89 -15.89
N ILE A 149 16.63 -0.57 -14.62
CA ILE A 149 18.00 -0.52 -14.07
C ILE A 149 18.15 -1.62 -13.02
N LEU A 150 19.07 -2.56 -13.26
CA LEU A 150 19.43 -3.63 -12.33
C LEU A 150 20.89 -3.45 -11.88
N ILE A 151 21.09 -3.34 -10.57
CA ILE A 151 22.40 -3.04 -9.98
C ILE A 151 22.78 -4.14 -9.00
N GLU A 152 23.50 -5.16 -9.45
CA GLU A 152 24.07 -6.23 -8.63
C GLU A 152 25.54 -5.95 -8.23
N GLY A 153 26.21 -5.05 -8.93
CA GLY A 153 27.58 -4.58 -8.66
C GLY A 153 27.64 -3.23 -7.95
N LEU A 154 28.67 -2.43 -8.25
CA LEU A 154 28.93 -1.13 -7.62
C LEU A 154 28.71 0.03 -8.60
N ILE A 155 27.86 0.99 -8.22
CA ILE A 155 27.81 2.32 -8.83
C ILE A 155 28.43 3.31 -7.83
N LYS A 156 29.46 4.04 -8.25
CA LYS A 156 30.15 5.00 -7.38
C LYS A 156 30.29 6.38 -8.01
N GLY A 157 29.93 7.44 -7.29
CA GLY A 157 30.17 8.80 -7.75
C GLY A 157 29.89 9.91 -6.74
N SER A 158 30.29 11.15 -7.04
CA SER A 158 30.03 12.31 -6.18
C SER A 158 28.60 12.81 -6.30
N VAL A 159 28.09 12.96 -7.52
CA VAL A 159 26.72 13.35 -7.81
C VAL A 159 26.14 12.34 -8.78
N VAL A 160 25.36 11.41 -8.24
CA VAL A 160 24.73 10.32 -8.99
C VAL A 160 23.27 10.66 -9.21
N HIS A 161 22.82 10.67 -10.47
CA HIS A 161 21.44 10.98 -10.81
C HIS A 161 20.82 9.94 -11.73
N PHE A 162 19.70 9.36 -11.29
CA PHE A 162 18.86 8.52 -12.14
C PHE A 162 17.66 9.34 -12.61
N HIS A 163 17.66 9.75 -13.87
CA HIS A 163 16.61 10.56 -14.45
C HIS A 163 15.74 9.74 -15.41
N ARG A 164 14.42 9.99 -15.38
CA ARG A 164 13.46 9.43 -16.34
C ARG A 164 13.63 7.92 -16.53
N SER A 165 13.68 7.21 -15.40
CA SER A 165 13.74 5.76 -15.39
C SER A 165 12.46 5.17 -14.80
N ARG A 166 12.05 3.98 -15.26
CA ARG A 166 10.78 3.39 -14.82
C ARG A 166 10.96 2.57 -13.55
N THR A 167 11.94 1.67 -13.54
CA THR A 167 12.25 0.82 -12.39
C THR A 167 13.73 0.85 -12.04
N VAL A 168 14.03 0.90 -10.74
CA VAL A 168 15.40 0.76 -10.22
C VAL A 168 15.40 -0.35 -9.19
N THR A 169 16.17 -1.40 -9.45
CA THR A 169 16.30 -2.57 -8.57
C THR A 169 17.74 -2.72 -8.13
N VAL A 170 17.95 -2.71 -6.81
CA VAL A 170 19.26 -2.95 -6.18
C VAL A 170 19.14 -4.21 -5.32
N PRO A 171 19.47 -5.40 -5.86
CA PRO A 171 19.50 -6.64 -5.09
C PRO A 171 20.53 -6.62 -3.96
N SER A 172 20.56 -7.65 -3.13
CA SER A 172 21.41 -7.71 -1.93
C SER A 172 22.92 -7.54 -2.16
N THR A 173 23.43 -7.86 -3.35
CA THR A 173 24.85 -7.64 -3.70
C THR A 173 25.12 -6.23 -4.23
N GLY A 174 24.06 -5.51 -4.62
CA GLY A 174 24.11 -4.21 -5.25
C GLY A 174 24.48 -3.09 -4.30
N ILE A 175 25.32 -2.18 -4.76
CA ILE A 175 25.77 -1.01 -4.00
C ILE A 175 25.72 0.23 -4.89
N VAL A 176 24.96 1.24 -4.48
CA VAL A 176 25.07 2.60 -5.04
C VAL A 176 25.66 3.49 -3.97
N SER A 177 26.91 3.90 -4.16
CA SER A 177 27.65 4.65 -3.15
C SER A 177 28.05 6.02 -3.67
N THR A 178 27.70 7.02 -2.88
CA THR A 178 28.22 8.38 -2.97
C THR A 178 29.06 8.74 -1.74
N SER A 179 29.41 7.73 -0.94
CA SER A 179 30.16 7.91 0.30
C SER A 179 31.57 8.45 0.03
N GLU A 180 32.03 9.35 0.91
CA GLU A 180 33.37 9.97 0.87
C GLU A 180 33.67 10.77 -0.42
N MET A 181 32.63 11.12 -1.20
CA MET A 181 32.75 11.77 -2.50
C MET A 181 32.13 13.18 -2.53
N GLY A 182 31.80 13.71 -1.36
CA GLY A 182 31.35 15.08 -1.15
C GLY A 182 32.49 16.09 -1.09
N CYS A 183 32.24 17.20 -0.43
CA CYS A 183 33.22 18.26 -0.28
C CYS A 183 34.25 17.87 0.80
N THR A 184 35.54 18.07 0.53
CA THR A 184 36.60 18.02 1.56
C THR A 184 36.53 19.22 2.51
N GLY A 185 35.79 20.25 2.11
CA GLY A 185 35.48 21.45 2.86
C GLY A 185 34.03 21.87 2.75
N GLY A 186 33.82 23.18 2.58
CA GLY A 186 32.53 23.76 2.25
C GLY A 186 31.81 24.42 3.43
N VAL A 187 30.52 24.65 3.25
CA VAL A 187 29.69 25.49 4.15
C VAL A 187 29.71 24.99 5.60
N GLY A 188 29.54 23.69 5.80
CA GLY A 188 29.56 23.05 7.12
C GLY A 188 30.90 22.39 7.43
N ARG A 189 32.02 22.93 6.92
CA ARG A 189 33.35 22.36 7.23
C ARG A 189 33.64 22.37 8.73
N GLY A 190 34.41 21.37 9.17
CA GLY A 190 35.00 21.39 10.49
C GLY A 190 36.04 22.51 10.64
N GLN A 191 36.56 22.66 11.86
CA GLN A 191 37.66 23.55 12.18
C GLN A 191 38.90 22.72 12.48
N LEU A 192 40.08 23.32 12.32
CA LEU A 192 41.34 22.71 12.68
C LEU A 192 42.15 23.64 13.58
N LEU A 193 42.52 23.15 14.76
CA LEU A 193 43.42 23.83 15.67
C LEU A 193 44.89 23.73 15.22
N SER A 194 45.72 24.68 15.65
CA SER A 194 47.16 24.68 15.37
C SER A 194 47.91 23.48 15.96
N ASN A 195 47.31 22.79 16.93
CA ASN A 195 47.83 21.55 17.53
C ASN A 195 47.49 20.29 16.70
N GLY A 196 46.81 20.45 15.56
CA GLY A 196 46.45 19.35 14.66
C GLY A 196 45.12 18.68 14.96
N ILE A 197 44.32 19.16 15.93
CA ILE A 197 42.97 18.61 16.22
C ILE A 197 41.92 19.22 15.32
N GLY A 198 41.13 18.36 14.67
CA GLY A 198 40.00 18.70 13.82
C GLY A 198 38.65 18.37 14.45
N SER A 199 37.69 19.27 14.26
CA SER A 199 36.28 18.99 14.51
C SER A 199 35.62 18.38 13.27
N GLY A 200 34.48 17.72 13.47
CA GLY A 200 33.74 17.07 12.39
C GLY A 200 33.02 18.07 11.47
N GLY A 201 32.80 17.69 10.22
CA GLY A 201 31.92 18.44 9.32
C GLY A 201 30.44 18.26 9.68
N GLY A 202 29.58 19.22 9.30
CA GLY A 202 28.12 19.16 9.47
C GLY A 202 27.39 19.31 8.14
N TYR A 203 26.23 18.66 7.98
CA TYR A 203 25.37 18.83 6.79
C TYR A 203 23.87 18.54 7.04
N GLY A 204 23.51 17.48 7.75
CA GLY A 204 22.15 17.23 8.27
C GLY A 204 22.04 17.39 9.78
N GLY A 205 23.07 16.95 10.49
CA GLY A 205 23.33 17.23 11.91
C GLY A 205 24.59 18.08 12.07
N THR A 206 24.80 18.61 13.28
CA THR A 206 26.05 19.28 13.65
C THR A 206 27.20 18.28 13.71
N GLY A 207 28.39 18.72 13.28
CA GLY A 207 29.62 17.99 13.50
C GLY A 207 30.00 17.96 14.98
N GLY A 208 30.64 16.88 15.41
CA GLY A 208 31.13 16.73 16.76
C GLY A 208 32.33 17.62 17.07
N HIS A 209 32.52 17.89 18.36
CA HIS A 209 33.59 18.75 18.86
C HIS A 209 34.96 18.04 18.80
N GLY A 210 36.00 18.78 18.42
CA GLY A 210 37.39 18.33 18.56
C GLY A 210 37.99 18.93 19.84
N CYS A 211 38.42 18.11 20.78
CA CYS A 211 38.95 18.55 22.08
C CYS A 211 40.35 17.98 22.36
N TYR A 212 41.28 18.87 22.72
CA TYR A 212 42.57 18.51 23.31
C TYR A 212 42.72 19.18 24.67
N GLY A 213 42.83 18.41 25.75
CA GLY A 213 42.89 18.96 27.11
C GLY A 213 41.65 19.79 27.44
N GLU A 214 41.84 21.05 27.82
CA GLU A 214 40.75 22.01 28.12
C GLU A 214 40.28 22.81 26.89
N THR A 215 40.96 22.70 25.75
CA THR A 215 40.60 23.42 24.52
C THR A 215 39.73 22.57 23.61
N CYS A 216 38.54 23.06 23.30
CA CYS A 216 37.61 22.42 22.37
C CYS A 216 37.25 23.37 21.22
N ILE A 217 37.08 22.82 20.03
CA ILE A 217 36.54 23.49 18.86
C ILE A 217 35.21 22.86 18.46
N GLU A 218 34.27 23.73 18.09
CA GLU A 218 32.96 23.33 17.61
C GLU A 218 33.05 22.69 16.23
N GLY A 219 32.16 21.73 15.96
CA GLY A 219 32.00 21.13 14.64
C GLY A 219 31.26 22.03 13.66
N GLY A 220 31.19 21.58 12.42
CA GLY A 220 30.43 22.25 11.37
C GLY A 220 28.93 22.29 11.67
N LEU A 221 28.27 23.40 11.34
CA LEU A 221 26.82 23.54 11.48
C LEU A 221 26.09 22.83 10.33
N PRO A 222 24.85 22.33 10.56
CA PRO A 222 24.01 21.83 9.48
C PRO A 222 23.54 22.97 8.58
N TYR A 223 23.31 22.67 7.30
CA TYR A 223 22.87 23.66 6.30
C TYR A 223 21.94 23.01 5.27
N GLY A 224 21.42 23.84 4.35
CA GLY A 224 20.46 23.41 3.34
C GLY A 224 19.04 23.24 3.90
N ASP A 225 18.15 22.76 3.04
CA ASP A 225 16.76 22.47 3.37
C ASP A 225 16.61 20.99 3.74
N ALA A 226 15.90 20.71 4.84
CA ALA A 226 15.61 19.35 5.27
C ALA A 226 14.51 18.71 4.42
N ASP A 227 13.55 19.50 3.93
CA ASP A 227 12.38 19.01 3.16
C ASP A 227 12.65 18.93 1.66
N LEU A 228 13.81 19.44 1.20
CA LEU A 228 14.29 19.27 -0.17
C LEU A 228 15.83 19.36 -0.22
N PRO A 229 16.55 18.37 0.33
CA PRO A 229 18.01 18.39 0.39
C PRO A 229 18.64 18.12 -0.97
N CYS A 230 19.74 18.78 -1.29
CA CYS A 230 20.43 18.59 -2.58
C CYS A 230 21.91 19.02 -2.58
N GLN A 231 22.42 19.51 -1.46
CA GLN A 231 23.81 19.90 -1.30
C GLN A 231 24.68 18.67 -1.00
N LEU A 232 25.99 18.82 -1.14
CA LEU A 232 26.96 17.79 -0.80
C LEU A 232 27.28 17.86 0.70
N GLY A 233 27.73 16.76 1.30
CA GLY A 233 28.29 16.78 2.65
C GLY A 233 29.63 17.53 2.69
N SER A 234 29.91 18.14 3.83
CA SER A 234 31.17 18.83 4.14
C SER A 234 32.18 17.95 4.85
N GLY A 235 33.46 18.27 4.64
CA GLY A 235 34.59 17.56 5.23
C GLY A 235 34.92 17.96 6.66
N GLY A 236 35.68 17.11 7.35
CA GLY A 236 36.18 17.35 8.70
C GLY A 236 37.57 17.99 8.68
N GLY A 237 37.76 19.03 9.50
CA GLY A 237 39.00 19.82 9.53
C GLY A 237 39.07 20.89 8.43
N ASN A 238 40.29 21.25 8.00
CA ASN A 238 40.54 22.39 7.10
C ASN A 238 41.07 21.95 5.72
N ASP A 239 40.50 22.57 4.68
CA ASP A 239 40.72 22.30 3.24
C ASP A 239 42.17 22.51 2.79
N SER A 240 42.97 23.25 3.57
CA SER A 240 44.38 23.51 3.29
C SER A 240 45.29 22.30 3.52
N ILE A 241 44.78 21.21 4.11
CA ILE A 241 45.52 19.97 4.36
C ILE A 241 45.05 18.91 3.38
N ALA A 242 46.00 18.34 2.63
CA ALA A 242 45.75 17.31 1.61
C ALA A 242 45.06 16.03 2.14
N ASP A 243 45.13 15.80 3.46
CA ASP A 243 44.59 14.62 4.13
C ASP A 243 43.16 14.83 4.69
N SER A 244 42.48 15.96 4.45
CA SER A 244 41.12 16.21 4.95
C SER A 244 40.11 15.11 4.55
N THR A 245 39.21 14.80 5.48
CA THR A 245 38.11 13.86 5.24
C THR A 245 37.06 14.53 4.36
N ALA A 246 36.53 13.81 3.37
CA ALA A 246 35.45 14.32 2.53
C ALA A 246 34.09 14.01 3.17
N GLY A 247 33.10 14.86 2.95
CA GLY A 247 31.71 14.54 3.25
C GLY A 247 31.13 13.50 2.28
N GLY A 248 29.87 13.13 2.50
CA GLY A 248 29.10 12.30 1.56
C GLY A 248 28.65 13.07 0.32
N GLY A 249 28.45 12.36 -0.79
CA GLY A 249 27.98 12.91 -2.06
C GLY A 249 26.46 13.12 -2.10
N VAL A 250 25.93 13.32 -3.32
CA VAL A 250 24.49 13.45 -3.57
C VAL A 250 24.03 12.31 -4.47
N LEU A 251 23.03 11.57 -4.01
CA LEU A 251 22.29 10.58 -4.78
C LEU A 251 20.87 11.09 -5.02
N VAL A 252 20.52 11.35 -6.28
CA VAL A 252 19.16 11.71 -6.68
C VAL A 252 18.56 10.61 -7.54
N ILE A 253 17.37 10.14 -7.20
CA ILE A 253 16.62 9.17 -7.99
C ILE A 253 15.29 9.81 -8.39
N GLY A 254 15.10 10.07 -9.68
CA GLY A 254 13.96 10.78 -10.24
C GLY A 254 14.15 12.29 -10.31
N SER A 255 13.05 13.01 -10.44
CA SER A 255 12.97 14.48 -10.47
C SER A 255 11.55 14.94 -10.13
N LEU A 256 11.35 16.24 -9.92
CA LEU A 256 10.02 16.81 -9.67
C LEU A 256 9.04 16.59 -10.83
N GLU A 257 9.53 16.70 -12.07
CA GLU A 257 8.72 16.55 -13.29
C GLU A 257 8.53 15.08 -13.70
N HIS A 258 9.56 14.26 -13.46
CA HIS A 258 9.58 12.85 -13.81
C HIS A 258 9.99 12.00 -12.60
N SER A 259 8.99 11.57 -11.82
CA SER A 259 9.18 10.62 -10.72
C SER A 259 9.32 9.19 -11.24
N ILE A 260 10.09 8.37 -10.53
CA ILE A 260 10.28 6.96 -10.86
C ILE A 260 9.08 6.14 -10.37
N SER A 261 8.65 5.15 -11.14
CA SER A 261 7.47 4.35 -10.80
C SER A 261 7.72 3.47 -9.58
N SER A 262 8.85 2.75 -9.54
CA SER A 262 9.17 1.86 -8.41
C SER A 262 10.67 1.78 -8.18
N VAL A 263 11.08 1.84 -6.91
CA VAL A 263 12.46 1.60 -6.47
C VAL A 263 12.46 0.48 -5.44
N SER A 264 13.26 -0.57 -5.70
CA SER A 264 13.45 -1.70 -4.78
C SER A 264 14.89 -1.81 -4.34
N VAL A 265 15.12 -1.82 -3.03
CA VAL A 265 16.45 -1.83 -2.41
C VAL A 265 16.56 -2.98 -1.41
N ASP A 266 17.22 -4.05 -1.81
CA ASP A 266 17.66 -5.14 -0.95
C ASP A 266 19.16 -5.07 -0.64
N GLY A 267 19.93 -4.34 -1.45
CA GLY A 267 21.35 -4.05 -1.25
C GLY A 267 21.57 -2.77 -0.45
N SER A 268 22.44 -1.87 -0.93
CA SER A 268 22.78 -0.65 -0.21
C SER A 268 22.78 0.62 -1.08
N LEU A 269 22.18 1.69 -0.54
CA LEU A 269 22.28 3.06 -1.03
C LEU A 269 23.02 3.87 0.05
N THR A 270 24.24 4.32 -0.24
CA THR A 270 25.09 4.97 0.76
C THR A 270 25.56 6.35 0.31
N ALA A 271 25.57 7.28 1.24
CA ALA A 271 26.07 8.65 1.09
C ALA A 271 26.82 9.06 2.36
N ASP A 272 27.63 8.16 2.92
CA ASP A 272 28.27 8.35 4.22
C ASP A 272 29.49 9.27 4.13
N GLY A 273 29.80 9.97 5.22
CA GLY A 273 30.99 10.80 5.35
C GLY A 273 32.27 9.99 5.56
N GLY A 274 33.40 10.55 5.13
CA GLY A 274 34.71 9.93 5.27
C GLY A 274 35.21 9.86 6.71
N SER A 275 35.79 8.73 7.07
CA SER A 275 36.32 8.47 8.42
C SER A 275 37.84 8.67 8.51
N TYR A 276 38.34 8.96 9.71
CA TYR A 276 39.78 8.99 10.00
C TYR A 276 40.43 7.63 9.67
N GLY A 277 41.57 7.66 8.98
CA GLY A 277 42.33 6.46 8.58
C GLY A 277 41.98 5.89 7.20
N GLY A 278 41.02 6.45 6.48
CA GLY A 278 40.69 6.04 5.09
C GLY A 278 41.74 6.43 4.04
N LYS A 279 42.63 7.39 4.36
CA LYS A 279 43.78 7.80 3.54
C LYS A 279 45.04 7.61 4.37
N ASN A 280 46.12 7.10 3.77
CA ASN A 280 47.44 6.98 4.41
C ASN A 280 47.93 8.39 4.80
N ALA A 281 47.60 8.83 6.01
CA ALA A 281 48.04 10.11 6.53
C ALA A 281 49.58 10.09 6.58
N ASN A 282 50.22 10.91 5.75
CA ASN A 282 51.67 11.01 5.71
C ASN A 282 52.24 11.62 7.00
N ASN A 283 51.39 12.15 7.86
CA ASN A 283 51.78 12.74 9.14
C ASN A 283 50.97 12.14 10.31
N PRO A 284 51.60 11.36 11.21
CA PRO A 284 50.93 10.71 12.35
C PRO A 284 50.43 11.68 13.44
N TYR A 285 50.64 13.00 13.26
CA TYR A 285 50.27 14.05 14.21
C TYR A 285 49.04 14.88 13.80
N ASN A 286 48.40 14.59 12.66
CA ASN A 286 47.16 15.26 12.26
C ASN A 286 45.94 14.44 12.73
N PHE A 287 45.25 14.94 13.74
CA PHE A 287 44.02 14.36 14.27
C PHE A 287 42.83 14.97 13.51
N LEU A 288 42.45 14.35 12.39
CA LEU A 288 41.39 14.88 11.53
C LEU A 288 40.00 14.49 12.06
N GLY A 289 39.05 15.41 11.89
CA GLY A 289 37.64 15.15 12.16
C GLY A 289 36.99 14.30 11.07
N GLY A 290 35.85 13.69 11.39
CA GLY A 290 35.04 12.95 10.43
C GLY A 290 34.29 13.87 9.46
N GLY A 291 34.13 13.42 8.21
CA GLY A 291 33.28 14.09 7.22
C GLY A 291 31.81 13.89 7.54
N SER A 292 30.96 14.85 7.20
CA SER A 292 29.50 14.70 7.35
C SER A 292 28.91 13.74 6.33
N GLY A 293 27.76 13.12 6.65
CA GLY A 293 26.96 12.38 5.67
C GLY A 293 26.47 13.30 4.54
N GLY A 294 26.02 12.72 3.43
CA GLY A 294 25.62 13.40 2.21
C GLY A 294 24.10 13.55 2.06
N THR A 295 23.60 13.48 0.83
CA THR A 295 22.16 13.55 0.52
C THR A 295 21.69 12.37 -0.30
N ILE A 296 20.57 11.79 0.11
CA ILE A 296 19.80 10.84 -0.68
C ILE A 296 18.40 11.44 -0.91
N LEU A 297 18.09 11.78 -2.15
CA LEU A 297 16.84 12.40 -2.56
C LEU A 297 16.09 11.47 -3.53
N LEU A 298 14.87 11.07 -3.16
CA LEU A 298 14.09 10.07 -3.90
C LEU A 298 12.75 10.65 -4.35
N PHE A 299 12.57 10.85 -5.66
CA PHE A 299 11.31 11.20 -6.30
C PHE A 299 10.65 9.95 -6.88
N VAL A 300 9.78 9.31 -6.10
CA VAL A 300 9.26 7.97 -6.40
C VAL A 300 7.76 7.86 -6.16
N ASN A 301 7.10 6.94 -6.86
CA ASN A 301 5.70 6.59 -6.59
C ASN A 301 5.63 5.50 -5.50
N SER A 302 6.47 4.46 -5.60
CA SER A 302 6.56 3.40 -4.60
C SER A 302 8.00 3.01 -4.26
N LEU A 303 8.26 2.73 -2.98
CA LEU A 303 9.56 2.29 -2.46
C LEU A 303 9.43 0.97 -1.70
N SER A 304 10.27 -0.02 -2.02
CA SER A 304 10.45 -1.22 -1.21
C SER A 304 11.88 -1.31 -0.72
N VAL A 305 12.08 -1.39 0.60
CA VAL A 305 13.38 -1.67 1.22
C VAL A 305 13.26 -3.02 1.92
N GLY A 306 13.90 -4.05 1.38
CA GLY A 306 13.87 -5.40 1.95
C GLY A 306 14.69 -5.50 3.24
N GLU A 307 14.70 -6.69 3.83
CA GLU A 307 15.31 -6.93 5.15
C GLU A 307 16.83 -6.70 5.17
N SER A 308 17.51 -7.01 4.06
CA SER A 308 18.95 -6.72 3.87
C SER A 308 19.22 -5.29 3.36
N GLY A 309 18.18 -4.55 3.01
CA GLY A 309 18.28 -3.22 2.42
C GLY A 309 18.84 -2.19 3.40
N VAL A 310 19.82 -1.40 2.97
CA VAL A 310 20.43 -0.34 3.77
C VAL A 310 20.39 0.99 3.02
N LEU A 311 19.76 2.00 3.61
CA LEU A 311 19.87 3.39 3.18
C LEU A 311 20.68 4.13 4.24
N SER A 312 21.89 4.56 3.91
CA SER A 312 22.79 5.20 4.88
C SER A 312 23.28 6.56 4.39
N SER A 313 23.20 7.55 5.27
CA SER A 313 23.79 8.86 5.10
C SER A 313 24.38 9.31 6.43
N GLY A 314 25.20 8.45 7.04
CA GLY A 314 25.84 8.65 8.33
C GLY A 314 27.08 9.53 8.25
N GLY A 315 27.44 10.13 9.40
CA GLY A 315 28.69 10.86 9.55
C GLY A 315 29.89 9.92 9.72
N GLY A 316 31.05 10.35 9.24
CA GLY A 316 32.31 9.63 9.38
C GLY A 316 32.89 9.72 10.79
N TYR A 317 33.68 8.73 11.17
CA TYR A 317 34.33 8.69 12.48
C TYR A 317 35.52 9.65 12.55
N GLY A 318 35.61 10.39 13.66
CA GLY A 318 36.78 11.21 13.98
C GLY A 318 37.93 10.36 14.53
N ASN A 319 39.13 10.92 14.57
CA ASN A 319 40.26 10.29 15.26
C ASN A 319 39.96 10.07 16.76
N PRO A 320 40.26 8.86 17.31
CA PRO A 320 40.04 8.55 18.72
C PRO A 320 40.79 9.47 19.70
N ASN A 321 41.86 10.13 19.28
CA ASN A 321 42.69 11.00 20.12
C ASN A 321 42.15 12.45 20.19
N GLY A 322 40.84 12.61 20.31
CA GLY A 322 40.19 13.90 20.58
C GLY A 322 39.64 14.65 19.37
N SER A 323 39.47 14.03 18.20
CA SER A 323 38.78 14.69 17.06
C SER A 323 37.28 14.48 17.09
N GLY A 324 36.55 15.40 16.45
CA GLY A 324 35.10 15.32 16.32
C GLY A 324 34.65 14.36 15.21
N GLY A 325 33.59 13.60 15.45
CA GLY A 325 32.91 12.81 14.42
C GLY A 325 32.05 13.70 13.52
N GLY A 326 31.81 13.29 12.28
CA GLY A 326 30.98 14.04 11.34
C GLY A 326 29.49 13.98 11.70
N GLY A 327 28.75 15.02 11.40
CA GLY A 327 27.28 15.02 11.52
C GLY A 327 26.63 14.10 10.50
N GLY A 328 25.47 13.54 10.83
CA GLY A 328 24.65 12.78 9.88
C GLY A 328 24.18 13.67 8.71
N GLY A 329 23.86 13.04 7.58
CA GLY A 329 23.38 13.71 6.37
C GLY A 329 21.85 13.78 6.29
N ARG A 330 21.32 13.83 5.06
CA ARG A 330 19.88 14.02 4.80
C ARG A 330 19.34 12.97 3.87
N ILE A 331 18.19 12.39 4.23
CA ILE A 331 17.43 11.47 3.37
C ILE A 331 16.02 12.03 3.22
N HIS A 332 15.60 12.32 1.99
CA HIS A 332 14.27 12.85 1.71
C HIS A 332 13.51 11.96 0.72
N PHE A 333 12.26 11.64 1.09
CA PHE A 333 11.34 10.90 0.24
C PHE A 333 10.24 11.80 -0.32
N HIS A 334 10.33 12.10 -1.61
CA HIS A 334 9.36 12.91 -2.32
C HIS A 334 8.35 12.05 -3.09
N TRP A 335 7.19 11.80 -2.48
CA TRP A 335 6.12 10.99 -3.06
C TRP A 335 5.37 11.75 -4.17
N SER A 336 5.38 11.25 -5.39
CA SER A 336 4.67 11.89 -6.51
C SER A 336 3.14 11.78 -6.37
N HIS A 337 2.65 10.59 -6.01
CA HIS A 337 1.24 10.26 -5.98
C HIS A 337 0.90 9.41 -4.75
N ILE A 338 0.21 10.02 -3.78
CA ILE A 338 -0.30 9.35 -2.58
C ILE A 338 -1.81 9.15 -2.77
N THR A 339 -2.25 7.91 -2.94
CA THR A 339 -3.70 7.62 -3.00
C THR A 339 -4.35 7.84 -1.64
N THR A 340 -5.67 8.03 -1.59
CA THR A 340 -6.41 8.24 -0.33
C THR A 340 -7.74 7.47 -0.35
N GLY A 341 -8.32 7.29 0.83
CA GLY A 341 -9.59 6.57 1.00
C GLY A 341 -9.51 5.09 0.59
N GLU A 342 -10.56 4.58 -0.04
CA GLU A 342 -10.68 3.14 -0.35
C GLU A 342 -9.60 2.60 -1.31
N VAL A 343 -8.98 3.49 -2.11
CA VAL A 343 -7.91 3.17 -3.07
C VAL A 343 -6.52 3.37 -2.46
N TYR A 344 -6.43 3.69 -1.17
CA TYR A 344 -5.16 3.86 -0.49
C TYR A 344 -4.28 2.60 -0.60
N GLN A 345 -3.05 2.81 -1.03
CA GLN A 345 -1.99 1.82 -1.06
C GLN A 345 -0.75 2.41 -0.39
N PRO A 346 -0.04 1.65 0.47
CA PRO A 346 1.19 2.12 1.10
C PRO A 346 2.21 2.54 0.03
N VAL A 347 2.74 3.76 0.14
CA VAL A 347 3.78 4.27 -0.77
C VAL A 347 5.15 3.67 -0.49
N ALA A 348 5.35 3.13 0.70
CA ALA A 348 6.59 2.47 1.07
C ALA A 348 6.38 1.19 1.89
N SER A 349 7.26 0.21 1.69
CA SER A 349 7.42 -0.96 2.55
C SER A 349 8.88 -1.04 2.99
N VAL A 350 9.17 -0.57 4.21
CA VAL A 350 10.53 -0.54 4.76
C VAL A 350 10.67 -1.63 5.83
N LYS A 351 11.44 -2.68 5.52
CA LYS A 351 11.85 -3.73 6.45
C LYS A 351 13.32 -3.64 6.84
N GLY A 352 14.14 -3.01 6.00
CA GLY A 352 15.57 -2.81 6.19
C GLY A 352 15.92 -1.65 7.11
N ASN A 353 17.18 -1.22 7.05
CA ASN A 353 17.74 -0.20 7.94
C ASN A 353 17.90 1.15 7.24
N ILE A 354 17.48 2.23 7.91
CA ILE A 354 17.72 3.62 7.50
C ILE A 354 18.62 4.28 8.53
N SER A 355 19.83 4.63 8.11
CA SER A 355 20.93 5.11 8.94
C SER A 355 21.24 6.57 8.63
N ILE A 356 21.18 7.42 9.65
CA ILE A 356 21.53 8.85 9.59
C ILE A 356 22.34 9.25 10.84
N GLY A 357 22.99 8.28 11.48
CA GLY A 357 23.73 8.50 12.72
C GLY A 357 24.92 9.43 12.51
N GLY A 358 25.17 10.32 13.47
CA GLY A 358 26.45 11.03 13.52
C GLY A 358 27.60 10.07 13.79
N GLY A 359 28.78 10.39 13.26
CA GLY A 359 29.99 9.63 13.50
C GLY A 359 30.45 9.79 14.94
N LEU A 360 31.09 8.75 15.49
CA LEU A 360 31.72 8.84 16.80
C LEU A 360 32.97 9.73 16.71
N GLY A 361 33.16 10.57 17.73
CA GLY A 361 34.41 11.28 17.94
C GLY A 361 35.37 10.51 18.84
N GLY A 362 36.48 11.16 19.20
CA GLY A 362 37.45 10.57 20.12
C GLY A 362 36.99 10.48 21.57
N ASN A 363 35.99 11.29 21.95
CA ASN A 363 35.38 11.31 23.28
C ASN A 363 33.85 11.35 23.13
N ASP A 364 33.10 11.07 24.21
CA ASP A 364 31.62 11.10 24.22
C ASP A 364 31.03 12.47 23.80
N VAL A 365 31.74 13.57 24.07
CA VAL A 365 31.35 14.95 23.69
C VAL A 365 31.65 15.26 22.21
N GLY A 366 32.51 14.44 21.59
CA GLY A 366 32.96 14.63 20.21
C GLY A 366 32.12 13.88 19.17
N ALA A 367 31.04 13.21 19.55
CA ALA A 367 30.14 12.57 18.59
C ALA A 367 29.37 13.62 17.78
N GLY A 368 29.19 13.37 16.47
CA GLY A 368 28.32 14.17 15.63
C GLY A 368 26.85 13.96 15.96
N GLU A 369 26.02 14.95 15.68
CA GLU A 369 24.57 14.81 15.79
C GLU A 369 24.01 13.98 14.64
N ASN A 370 22.85 13.37 14.89
CA ASN A 370 22.10 12.66 13.87
C ASN A 370 21.61 13.61 12.78
N GLY A 371 21.53 13.09 11.56
CA GLY A 371 20.98 13.78 10.41
C GLY A 371 19.46 13.92 10.44
N THR A 372 18.87 14.14 9.27
CA THR A 372 17.42 14.27 9.12
C THR A 372 16.87 13.29 8.10
N VAL A 373 15.73 12.69 8.42
CA VAL A 373 14.92 11.90 7.49
C VAL A 373 13.57 12.58 7.36
N THR A 374 13.23 13.02 6.16
CA THR A 374 12.00 13.77 5.88
C THR A 374 11.23 13.13 4.74
N GLY A 375 9.95 13.45 4.64
CA GLY A 375 9.09 12.98 3.55
C GLY A 375 8.08 14.05 3.18
N LYS A 376 7.54 13.97 1.96
CA LYS A 376 6.51 14.88 1.50
C LYS A 376 5.33 14.91 2.47
N SER A 377 4.76 16.09 2.68
CA SER A 377 3.57 16.27 3.52
C SER A 377 2.42 15.35 3.10
N CYS A 378 1.93 14.55 4.04
CA CYS A 378 0.88 13.58 3.77
C CYS A 378 -0.50 14.24 3.66
N PRO A 379 -1.41 13.67 2.85
CA PRO A 379 -2.79 14.12 2.78
C PRO A 379 -3.56 13.80 4.06
N LYS A 380 -4.82 14.26 4.13
CA LYS A 380 -5.74 14.00 5.24
C LYS A 380 -5.84 12.50 5.54
N GLY A 381 -5.95 12.14 6.82
CA GLY A 381 -6.01 10.75 7.29
C GLY A 381 -4.66 10.01 7.42
N LEU A 382 -3.58 10.51 6.81
CA LEU A 382 -2.25 9.88 6.79
C LEU A 382 -1.20 10.69 7.55
N TYR A 383 -0.16 10.07 8.10
CA TYR A 383 0.93 10.73 8.84
C TYR A 383 2.28 9.99 8.71
N GLY A 384 3.35 10.60 9.19
CA GLY A 384 4.71 10.07 9.14
C GLY A 384 5.43 10.33 7.83
N ILE A 385 6.65 9.80 7.70
CA ILE A 385 7.50 9.95 6.50
C ILE A 385 6.93 9.16 5.31
N PHE A 386 6.35 7.99 5.60
CA PHE A 386 5.80 7.05 4.61
C PHE A 386 4.28 7.16 4.44
N CYS A 387 3.66 8.23 4.97
CA CYS A 387 2.22 8.47 4.92
C CYS A 387 1.36 7.27 5.35
N GLU A 388 1.64 6.74 6.54
CA GLU A 388 0.88 5.66 7.17
C GLU A 388 -0.49 6.14 7.68
N GLU A 389 -1.42 5.21 7.84
CA GLU A 389 -2.77 5.51 8.35
C GLU A 389 -2.72 5.97 9.80
N CYS A 390 -3.40 7.08 10.15
CA CYS A 390 -3.49 7.55 11.54
C CYS A 390 -3.98 6.43 12.49
N PRO A 391 -3.51 6.42 13.77
CA PRO A 391 -3.89 5.41 14.74
C PRO A 391 -5.41 5.26 14.93
N LEU A 392 -5.85 4.06 15.32
CA LEU A 392 -7.26 3.79 15.57
C LEU A 392 -7.88 4.76 16.59
N GLY A 393 -9.07 5.27 16.28
CA GLY A 393 -9.76 6.26 17.12
C GLY A 393 -9.20 7.68 17.00
N THR A 394 -8.44 7.95 15.95
CA THR A 394 -8.00 9.31 15.58
C THR A 394 -8.42 9.68 14.16
N TYR A 395 -8.55 10.98 13.90
CA TYR A 395 -8.81 11.54 12.57
C TYR A 395 -7.85 12.70 12.29
N LYS A 396 -7.65 13.00 11.01
CA LYS A 396 -6.78 14.09 10.58
C LYS A 396 -7.37 14.81 9.37
N ASN A 397 -7.74 16.06 9.57
CA ASN A 397 -8.41 16.90 8.57
C ASN A 397 -7.49 17.91 7.86
N VAL A 398 -6.20 17.97 8.23
CA VAL A 398 -5.19 18.87 7.67
C VAL A 398 -4.10 18.09 6.93
N THR A 399 -3.45 18.73 5.97
CA THR A 399 -2.23 18.20 5.32
C THR A 399 -1.02 18.39 6.24
N GLY A 400 -0.11 17.42 6.25
CA GLY A 400 1.13 17.45 7.03
C GLY A 400 1.63 16.05 7.32
N SER A 401 2.77 15.89 8.00
CA SER A 401 3.33 14.56 8.31
C SER A 401 3.47 14.31 9.81
N ASP A 402 3.26 15.31 10.66
CA ASP A 402 3.40 15.14 12.10
C ASP A 402 2.31 14.24 12.71
N ARG A 403 2.73 13.39 13.64
CA ARG A 403 1.83 12.51 14.40
C ARG A 403 0.85 13.28 15.29
N SER A 404 1.27 14.46 15.76
CA SER A 404 0.42 15.36 16.56
C SER A 404 -0.81 15.88 15.82
N LEU A 405 -0.83 15.77 14.49
CA LEU A 405 -1.97 16.15 13.65
C LEU A 405 -3.07 15.08 13.60
N CYS A 406 -2.84 13.88 14.14
CA CYS A 406 -3.89 12.86 14.33
C CYS A 406 -4.63 13.16 15.65
N PHE A 407 -5.79 13.81 15.55
CA PHE A 407 -6.61 14.19 16.69
C PHE A 407 -7.52 13.04 17.14
N GLN A 408 -7.76 12.90 18.45
CA GLN A 408 -8.68 11.88 18.95
C GLN A 408 -10.12 12.15 18.52
N CYS A 409 -10.82 11.09 18.13
CA CYS A 409 -12.23 11.16 17.79
C CYS A 409 -13.08 11.53 19.04
N PRO A 410 -14.11 12.38 18.91
CA PRO A 410 -14.93 12.78 20.04
C PRO A 410 -15.57 11.57 20.74
N PRO A 411 -15.40 11.39 22.07
CA PRO A 411 -15.92 10.22 22.77
C PRO A 411 -17.45 10.18 22.84
N ASN A 412 -18.11 11.33 22.64
CA ASN A 412 -19.57 11.46 22.63
C ASN A 412 -20.21 10.81 21.39
N GLU A 413 -19.42 10.50 20.36
CA GLU A 413 -19.89 9.92 19.09
C GLU A 413 -19.76 8.39 19.07
N LEU A 414 -19.11 7.77 20.07
CA LEU A 414 -18.93 6.32 20.15
C LEU A 414 -19.95 5.68 21.11
N PRO A 415 -20.87 4.83 20.62
CA PRO A 415 -21.76 4.05 21.48
C PRO A 415 -20.99 3.14 22.45
N ARG A 416 -21.54 2.88 23.65
CA ARG A 416 -20.89 2.06 24.70
C ARG A 416 -20.51 0.63 24.26
N ARG A 417 -21.21 0.09 23.26
CA ARG A 417 -20.97 -1.26 22.70
C ARG A 417 -20.42 -1.21 21.27
N ALA A 418 -19.69 -0.14 20.94
CA ALA A 418 -19.02 0.06 19.67
C ALA A 418 -17.49 0.11 19.82
N LEU A 419 -16.79 -0.27 18.76
CA LEU A 419 -15.34 -0.20 18.61
C LEU A 419 -14.99 0.50 17.31
N TYR A 420 -14.00 1.38 17.33
CA TYR A 420 -13.46 1.99 16.11
C TYR A 420 -12.90 0.93 15.17
N VAL A 421 -13.12 1.11 13.88
CA VAL A 421 -12.61 0.20 12.84
C VAL A 421 -11.47 0.85 12.06
N PRO A 422 -10.44 0.07 11.66
CA PRO A 422 -9.47 0.56 10.70
C PRO A 422 -10.17 0.82 9.36
N VAL A 423 -9.86 1.95 8.75
CA VAL A 423 -10.31 2.29 7.40
C VAL A 423 -9.09 2.57 6.55
N ARG A 424 -9.12 2.04 5.32
CA ARG A 424 -8.05 2.25 4.34
C ARG A 424 -7.87 3.73 4.07
N GLY A 425 -6.63 4.20 4.14
CA GLY A 425 -6.28 5.61 3.94
C GLY A 425 -6.51 6.50 5.16
N GLY A 426 -6.81 5.89 6.32
CA GLY A 426 -7.08 6.60 7.56
C GLY A 426 -8.38 7.41 7.54
N VAL A 427 -8.67 8.07 8.67
CA VAL A 427 -9.91 8.83 8.85
C VAL A 427 -9.62 10.32 8.64
N ALA A 428 -10.23 10.90 7.60
CA ALA A 428 -10.03 12.32 7.28
C ALA A 428 -10.93 13.25 8.10
N GLU A 429 -12.17 12.83 8.37
CA GLU A 429 -13.23 13.66 8.95
C GLU A 429 -14.05 12.87 9.98
N THR A 430 -14.73 13.59 10.88
CA THR A 430 -15.67 13.02 11.85
C THR A 430 -17.08 12.96 11.24
N PRO A 431 -17.92 11.97 11.63
CA PRO A 431 -17.72 10.98 12.69
C PRO A 431 -16.78 9.85 12.29
N CYS A 432 -16.01 9.36 13.26
CA CYS A 432 -15.06 8.28 13.01
C CYS A 432 -15.79 6.94 12.82
N PRO A 433 -15.37 6.11 11.86
CA PRO A 433 -16.01 4.85 11.54
C PRO A 433 -15.87 3.85 12.70
N TYR A 434 -16.99 3.24 13.11
CA TYR A 434 -17.06 2.24 14.17
C TYR A 434 -17.96 1.08 13.77
N LYS A 435 -17.80 -0.05 14.46
CA LYS A 435 -18.69 -1.21 14.39
C LYS A 435 -19.09 -1.66 15.77
N CYS A 436 -20.24 -2.31 15.89
CA CYS A 436 -20.63 -2.92 17.15
C CYS A 436 -19.73 -4.10 17.51
N VAL A 437 -19.56 -4.36 18.82
CA VAL A 437 -18.69 -5.45 19.34
C VAL A 437 -19.12 -6.84 18.82
N ALA A 438 -20.41 -7.02 18.55
CA ALA A 438 -20.97 -8.27 18.07
C ALA A 438 -22.13 -8.01 17.10
N ASP A 439 -22.38 -8.96 16.19
CA ASP A 439 -23.45 -8.89 15.18
C ASP A 439 -24.87 -8.91 15.78
N ARG A 440 -25.01 -9.20 17.07
CA ARG A 440 -26.28 -9.15 17.82
C ARG A 440 -26.74 -7.72 18.12
N TYR A 441 -25.86 -6.75 17.92
CA TYR A 441 -26.11 -5.34 18.16
C TYR A 441 -26.29 -4.61 16.83
N HIS A 442 -27.35 -3.83 16.72
CA HIS A 442 -27.67 -3.11 15.50
C HIS A 442 -27.11 -1.68 15.52
N MET A 443 -26.46 -1.29 14.42
CA MET A 443 -25.96 0.07 14.16
C MET A 443 -27.17 1.02 13.98
N PRO A 444 -27.15 2.29 14.43
CA PRO A 444 -26.01 3.09 14.91
C PRO A 444 -25.67 2.95 16.40
N ASN A 445 -26.65 2.70 17.27
CA ASN A 445 -26.42 2.80 18.73
C ASN A 445 -25.90 1.52 19.39
N CYS A 446 -25.74 0.44 18.62
CA CYS A 446 -25.34 -0.89 19.09
C CYS A 446 -26.27 -1.43 20.18
N TYR A 447 -27.57 -1.25 19.97
CA TYR A 447 -28.63 -1.79 20.84
C TYR A 447 -28.97 -3.23 20.47
N THR A 448 -29.46 -3.98 21.45
CA THR A 448 -30.13 -5.26 21.21
C THR A 448 -31.50 -5.03 20.57
N ALA A 449 -32.04 -6.03 19.88
CA ALA A 449 -33.39 -5.95 19.29
C ALA A 449 -34.49 -5.57 20.31
N LEU A 450 -34.35 -5.99 21.57
CA LEU A 450 -35.25 -5.60 22.65
C LEU A 450 -35.08 -4.12 23.04
N GLU A 451 -33.82 -3.65 23.19
CA GLU A 451 -33.54 -2.26 23.50
C GLU A 451 -34.02 -1.32 22.38
N GLU A 452 -33.85 -1.69 21.11
CA GLU A 452 -34.42 -0.94 19.98
C GLU A 452 -35.94 -0.86 20.07
N LEU A 453 -36.63 -1.97 20.40
CA LEU A 453 -38.06 -1.95 20.65
C LEU A 453 -38.42 -0.99 21.79
N ILE A 454 -37.70 -1.06 22.91
CA ILE A 454 -37.94 -0.17 24.06
C ILE A 454 -37.76 1.30 23.68
N TYR A 455 -36.70 1.65 22.95
CA TYR A 455 -36.40 3.03 22.56
C TYR A 455 -37.29 3.54 21.42
N THR A 456 -37.75 2.68 20.51
CA THR A 456 -38.74 3.05 19.48
C THR A 456 -40.08 3.46 20.11
N PHE A 457 -40.46 2.86 21.24
CA PHE A 457 -41.64 3.24 22.03
C PHE A 457 -41.40 4.39 23.02
N GLY A 458 -40.32 5.16 22.87
CA GLY A 458 -40.04 6.34 23.69
C GLY A 458 -39.28 6.04 24.99
N GLY A 459 -38.63 4.88 25.06
CA GLY A 459 -37.72 4.50 26.13
C GLY A 459 -38.34 3.61 27.21
N PRO A 460 -37.54 3.19 28.20
CA PRO A 460 -37.91 2.16 29.18
C PRO A 460 -39.20 2.48 29.94
N TRP A 461 -39.42 3.75 30.26
CA TRP A 461 -40.57 4.21 31.03
C TRP A 461 -41.88 4.14 30.24
N LEU A 462 -41.91 4.65 29.00
CA LEU A 462 -43.11 4.63 28.16
C LEU A 462 -43.45 3.21 27.72
N PHE A 463 -42.45 2.41 27.36
CA PHE A 463 -42.64 0.99 27.04
C PHE A 463 -43.18 0.21 28.25
N GLY A 464 -42.66 0.46 29.44
CA GLY A 464 -43.15 -0.16 30.68
C GLY A 464 -44.61 0.21 30.99
N LEU A 465 -45.00 1.47 30.81
CA LEU A 465 -46.39 1.92 30.99
C LEU A 465 -47.34 1.30 29.96
N LEU A 466 -46.92 1.21 28.69
CA LEU A 466 -47.68 0.54 27.63
C LEU A 466 -47.87 -0.95 27.93
N LEU A 467 -46.81 -1.64 28.35
CA LEU A 467 -46.85 -3.06 28.71
C LEU A 467 -47.78 -3.29 29.91
N LEU A 468 -47.68 -2.45 30.94
CA LEU A 468 -48.56 -2.50 32.10
C LEU A 468 -50.03 -2.28 31.68
N GLY A 469 -50.29 -1.31 30.82
CA GLY A 469 -51.62 -1.06 30.26
C GLY A 469 -52.18 -2.27 29.49
N LEU A 470 -51.37 -2.90 28.66
CA LEU A 470 -51.73 -4.14 27.93
C LEU A 470 -52.01 -5.31 28.88
N LEU A 471 -51.20 -5.48 29.93
CA LEU A 471 -51.40 -6.54 30.92
C LEU A 471 -52.70 -6.33 31.72
N VAL A 472 -53.01 -5.09 32.10
CA VAL A 472 -54.28 -4.75 32.76
C VAL A 472 -55.46 -5.00 31.82
N LEU A 473 -55.35 -4.59 30.56
CA LEU A 473 -56.40 -4.82 29.56
C LEU A 473 -56.60 -6.32 29.30
N PHE A 474 -55.53 -7.10 29.22
CA PHE A 474 -55.60 -8.55 29.07
C PHE A 474 -56.22 -9.22 30.31
N ALA A 475 -55.87 -8.77 31.51
CA ALA A 475 -56.48 -9.24 32.75
C ALA A 475 -57.99 -8.92 32.80
N LEU A 476 -58.40 -7.75 32.31
CA LEU A 476 -59.82 -7.37 32.18
C LEU A 476 -60.55 -8.23 31.12
N VAL A 477 -59.93 -8.50 29.97
CA VAL A 477 -60.51 -9.40 28.95
C VAL A 477 -60.65 -10.81 29.50
N LEU A 478 -59.65 -11.32 30.22
CA LEU A 478 -59.70 -12.63 30.87
C LEU A 478 -60.75 -12.69 31.99
N SER A 479 -60.92 -11.63 32.78
CA SER A 479 -61.95 -11.60 33.82
C SER A 479 -63.36 -11.56 33.21
N VAL A 480 -63.57 -10.81 32.13
CA VAL A 480 -64.82 -10.80 31.36
C VAL A 480 -65.07 -12.15 30.67
N ALA A 481 -64.03 -12.77 30.10
CA ALA A 481 -64.13 -14.11 29.51
C ALA A 481 -64.49 -15.17 30.57
N ARG A 482 -63.90 -15.09 31.77
CA ARG A 482 -64.27 -15.95 32.91
C ARG A 482 -65.70 -15.71 33.39
N MET A 483 -66.17 -14.46 33.44
CA MET A 483 -67.58 -14.16 33.75
C MET A 483 -68.53 -14.72 32.69
N LYS A 484 -68.12 -14.75 31.42
CA LYS A 484 -68.91 -15.31 30.32
C LYS A 484 -68.92 -16.85 30.29
N SER A 485 -67.92 -17.51 30.88
CA SER A 485 -67.88 -18.98 31.03
C SER A 485 -68.47 -19.49 32.35
N VAL A 486 -68.86 -18.62 33.27
CA VAL A 486 -69.52 -18.96 34.55
C VAL A 486 -71.04 -18.69 34.48
N GLY A 487 -71.58 -18.49 33.27
CA GLY A 487 -73.01 -18.27 33.02
C GLY A 487 -73.76 -19.49 32.50
N PHE A 488 -73.53 -20.69 33.06
CA PHE A 488 -74.45 -21.84 32.93
C PHE A 488 -74.12 -22.91 33.98
N ASP A 489 -74.76 -22.82 35.15
CA ASP A 489 -75.60 -23.86 35.77
C ASP A 489 -75.73 -23.70 37.30
N GLU A 490 -76.98 -23.80 37.73
CA GLU A 490 -77.48 -23.66 39.10
C GLU A 490 -77.71 -25.06 39.72
N SER A 491 -77.36 -25.19 41.02
CA SER A 491 -77.42 -26.34 41.95
C SER A 491 -78.85 -26.95 42.14
N PRO A 492 -79.12 -28.13 42.80
CA PRO A 492 -78.43 -28.68 43.98
C PRO A 492 -78.25 -30.22 44.11
N GLY A 493 -77.41 -30.63 45.08
CA GLY A 493 -77.00 -32.02 45.42
C GLY A 493 -78.08 -32.93 46.07
N PRO A 494 -77.73 -34.15 46.56
CA PRO A 494 -76.77 -34.34 47.65
C PRO A 494 -75.76 -35.52 47.49
N ALA A 495 -74.74 -35.52 48.36
CA ALA A 495 -73.63 -36.49 48.45
C ALA A 495 -74.06 -37.86 49.07
N PRO A 496 -73.22 -38.93 49.06
CA PRO A 496 -72.06 -38.96 49.96
C PRO A 496 -70.77 -39.68 49.47
N THR A 497 -69.65 -39.24 50.05
CA THR A 497 -68.42 -39.98 50.46
C THR A 497 -67.70 -40.92 49.48
N GLN A 498 -66.45 -40.60 49.14
CA GLN A 498 -65.26 -41.26 49.72
C GLN A 498 -63.95 -40.56 49.31
N GLN A 499 -62.95 -40.73 50.18
CA GLN A 499 -61.64 -40.07 50.23
C GLN A 499 -60.74 -40.34 49.01
N GLY A 500 -59.89 -39.37 48.69
CA GLY A 500 -58.72 -39.59 47.84
C GLY A 500 -57.78 -38.39 47.84
N SER A 501 -56.69 -38.46 48.60
CA SER A 501 -55.60 -37.48 48.55
C SER A 501 -54.25 -38.18 48.35
N HIS A 502 -53.56 -37.70 47.32
CA HIS A 502 -52.11 -37.53 47.18
C HIS A 502 -51.20 -38.70 46.74
N LEU A 503 -50.44 -38.35 45.70
CA LEU A 503 -49.04 -38.68 45.36
C LEU A 503 -48.75 -39.77 44.31
N ASP A 504 -48.12 -39.24 43.26
CA ASP A 504 -46.87 -39.67 42.63
C ASP A 504 -46.84 -40.65 41.44
N HIS A 505 -46.13 -40.12 40.44
CA HIS A 505 -45.28 -40.76 39.44
C HIS A 505 -45.86 -41.56 38.26
N SER A 506 -45.27 -41.21 37.11
CA SER A 506 -44.91 -42.05 35.96
C SER A 506 -45.90 -42.19 34.78
N PHE A 507 -45.32 -41.89 33.61
CA PHE A 507 -45.68 -42.13 32.20
C PHE A 507 -46.34 -43.50 31.92
N PRO A 508 -46.89 -43.81 30.71
CA PRO A 508 -46.81 -43.11 29.41
C PRO A 508 -48.14 -43.07 28.60
N PHE A 509 -48.21 -42.25 27.54
CA PHE A 509 -49.09 -42.56 26.40
C PHE A 509 -48.39 -42.21 25.09
N LEU A 510 -48.18 -43.25 24.28
CA LEU A 510 -47.76 -43.18 22.88
C LEU A 510 -49.00 -42.96 22.03
N GLU A 511 -48.98 -41.94 21.16
CA GLU A 511 -49.77 -41.99 19.94
C GLU A 511 -49.02 -41.33 18.77
N SER A 512 -48.71 -42.19 17.80
CA SER A 512 -48.59 -41.91 16.37
C SER A 512 -47.54 -40.89 15.91
N LEU A 513 -46.30 -41.38 15.86
CA LEU A 513 -45.16 -40.76 15.15
C LEU A 513 -45.18 -41.04 13.63
N ASN A 514 -46.36 -41.23 13.02
CA ASN A 514 -46.47 -41.62 11.59
C ASN A 514 -47.10 -40.54 10.68
N GLU A 515 -47.27 -39.32 11.16
CA GLU A 515 -47.68 -38.17 10.32
C GLU A 515 -46.76 -36.95 10.42
N VAL A 516 -45.62 -37.10 11.11
CA VAL A 516 -44.58 -36.04 11.24
C VAL A 516 -43.26 -36.52 10.64
N MET A 517 -43.34 -37.28 9.55
CA MET A 517 -42.19 -37.75 8.79
C MET A 517 -42.15 -37.21 7.36
N GLU A 518 -42.70 -36.01 7.09
CA GLU A 518 -42.41 -35.28 5.84
C GLU A 518 -42.23 -33.75 5.97
N THR A 519 -42.38 -33.16 7.15
CA THR A 519 -42.15 -31.71 7.32
C THR A 519 -41.29 -31.46 8.55
N ASN A 520 -39.98 -31.44 8.33
CA ASN A 520 -38.95 -30.64 8.99
C ASN A 520 -37.58 -31.33 8.87
N ARG A 521 -37.16 -31.57 7.63
CA ARG A 521 -35.75 -31.34 7.30
C ARG A 521 -35.71 -30.00 6.59
N VAL A 522 -35.47 -28.94 7.36
CA VAL A 522 -34.70 -27.81 6.87
C VAL A 522 -33.28 -28.34 6.70
N GLU A 523 -33.08 -29.18 5.69
CA GLU A 523 -31.81 -29.18 4.99
C GLU A 523 -31.83 -27.84 4.25
N GLU A 524 -31.25 -26.81 4.85
CA GLU A 524 -30.60 -25.76 4.06
C GLU A 524 -29.53 -26.47 3.23
N SER A 525 -29.95 -27.01 2.09
CA SER A 525 -29.05 -27.62 1.14
C SER A 525 -28.14 -26.51 0.63
N GLN A 526 -26.87 -26.58 1.03
CA GLN A 526 -25.74 -25.80 0.53
C GLN A 526 -25.47 -26.07 -0.97
N GLY A 527 -26.49 -25.95 -1.82
CA GLY A 527 -26.44 -26.33 -3.23
C GLY A 527 -27.53 -25.72 -4.11
N HIS A 528 -28.22 -24.67 -3.67
CA HIS A 528 -29.00 -23.84 -4.59
C HIS A 528 -28.08 -22.76 -5.17
N VAL A 529 -28.07 -22.60 -6.50
CA VAL A 529 -27.18 -21.67 -7.17
C VAL A 529 -27.81 -20.28 -7.26
N TYR A 530 -29.12 -20.23 -7.44
CA TYR A 530 -29.84 -18.96 -7.47
C TYR A 530 -31.32 -19.14 -7.10
N ARG A 531 -31.91 -18.09 -6.54
CA ARG A 531 -33.29 -18.06 -6.07
C ARG A 531 -34.03 -16.89 -6.72
N MET A 532 -34.99 -17.19 -7.58
CA MET A 532 -35.83 -16.23 -8.30
C MET A 532 -37.14 -16.00 -7.55
N TYR A 533 -37.49 -14.73 -7.34
CA TYR A 533 -38.73 -14.34 -6.67
C TYR A 533 -39.80 -13.96 -7.68
N PHE A 534 -41.04 -14.40 -7.43
CA PHE A 534 -42.19 -13.94 -8.20
C PHE A 534 -42.50 -12.48 -7.84
N MET A 535 -42.81 -11.70 -8.85
CA MET A 535 -43.28 -10.33 -8.73
C MET A 535 -44.82 -10.32 -8.63
N GLY A 536 -45.38 -9.26 -8.04
CA GLY A 536 -46.82 -9.10 -7.83
C GLY A 536 -47.30 -9.56 -6.45
N LEU A 537 -48.41 -8.96 -5.97
CA LEU A 537 -48.97 -9.17 -4.63
C LEU A 537 -49.87 -10.42 -4.51
N ASN A 538 -49.92 -11.25 -5.57
CA ASN A 538 -50.78 -12.44 -5.67
C ASN A 538 -52.27 -12.13 -5.40
N THR A 539 -52.75 -10.99 -5.90
CA THR A 539 -54.17 -10.63 -5.82
C THR A 539 -54.82 -10.93 -7.17
N PHE A 540 -56.16 -10.94 -7.23
CA PHE A 540 -56.87 -11.20 -8.49
C PHE A 540 -56.56 -10.15 -9.57
N GLY A 541 -56.21 -8.91 -9.18
CA GLY A 541 -55.82 -7.85 -10.10
C GLY A 541 -54.32 -7.76 -10.38
N ASP A 542 -53.49 -8.38 -9.54
CA ASP A 542 -52.02 -8.41 -9.66
C ASP A 542 -51.51 -9.81 -9.32
N PRO A 543 -51.61 -10.77 -10.26
CA PRO A 543 -51.18 -12.15 -10.07
C PRO A 543 -49.65 -12.26 -10.02
N TRP A 544 -49.17 -13.38 -9.50
CA TRP A 544 -47.74 -13.68 -9.52
C TRP A 544 -47.22 -13.82 -10.94
N HIS A 545 -46.06 -13.22 -11.21
CA HIS A 545 -45.38 -13.36 -12.49
C HIS A 545 -43.86 -13.33 -12.33
N LEU A 546 -43.14 -14.01 -13.20
CA LEU A 546 -41.69 -13.97 -13.32
C LEU A 546 -41.26 -13.07 -14.49
N PRO A 547 -40.12 -12.37 -14.36
CA PRO A 547 -39.56 -11.61 -15.47
C PRO A 547 -39.03 -12.55 -16.55
N HIS A 548 -39.25 -12.21 -17.82
CA HIS A 548 -38.81 -13.02 -18.97
C HIS A 548 -37.29 -13.04 -19.13
N THR A 549 -36.59 -11.99 -18.68
CA THR A 549 -35.14 -11.90 -18.76
C THR A 549 -34.48 -12.65 -17.60
N PRO A 550 -33.62 -13.65 -17.85
CA PRO A 550 -32.91 -14.34 -16.78
C PRO A 550 -31.91 -13.38 -16.10
N PRO A 551 -31.80 -13.40 -14.75
CA PRO A 551 -30.81 -12.62 -14.01
C PRO A 551 -29.38 -12.94 -14.43
N GLU A 552 -28.46 -11.97 -14.32
CA GLU A 552 -27.08 -12.11 -14.79
C GLU A 552 -26.34 -13.33 -14.20
N GLN A 553 -26.67 -13.73 -12.97
CA GLN A 553 -26.08 -14.88 -12.28
C GLN A 553 -26.53 -16.25 -12.83
N VAL A 554 -27.62 -16.29 -13.60
CA VAL A 554 -28.25 -17.51 -14.12
C VAL A 554 -28.10 -17.64 -15.65
N LYS A 555 -27.75 -16.53 -16.32
CA LYS A 555 -27.60 -16.43 -17.78
C LYS A 555 -26.70 -17.51 -18.38
N ASP A 556 -25.65 -17.90 -17.66
CA ASP A 556 -24.70 -18.93 -18.11
C ASP A 556 -25.21 -20.37 -17.91
N ILE A 557 -26.22 -20.57 -17.07
CA ILE A 557 -26.78 -21.88 -16.68
C ILE A 557 -28.03 -22.21 -17.49
N VAL A 558 -28.67 -21.22 -18.10
CA VAL A 558 -29.98 -21.34 -18.75
C VAL A 558 -29.92 -20.97 -20.24
N TYR A 559 -30.70 -21.66 -21.08
CA TYR A 559 -30.92 -21.24 -22.46
C TYR A 559 -32.00 -20.15 -22.49
N GLU A 560 -31.63 -18.95 -22.93
CA GLU A 560 -32.52 -17.78 -22.90
C GLU A 560 -33.85 -18.01 -23.65
N GLY A 561 -33.80 -18.60 -24.85
CA GLY A 561 -35.02 -18.88 -25.63
C GLY A 561 -36.00 -19.83 -24.93
N GLU A 562 -35.50 -20.94 -24.38
CA GLU A 562 -36.31 -21.94 -23.67
C GLU A 562 -36.78 -21.42 -22.30
N PHE A 563 -36.04 -20.49 -21.69
CA PHE A 563 -36.43 -19.85 -20.44
C PHE A 563 -37.61 -18.91 -20.63
N HIS A 564 -37.66 -18.17 -21.74
CA HIS A 564 -38.80 -17.31 -22.04
C HIS A 564 -40.10 -18.12 -22.14
N GLY A 565 -40.08 -19.26 -22.86
CA GLY A 565 -41.24 -20.15 -22.96
C GLY A 565 -41.67 -20.73 -21.61
N PHE A 566 -40.71 -21.13 -20.77
CA PHE A 566 -40.99 -21.56 -19.40
C PHE A 566 -41.65 -20.47 -18.54
N VAL A 567 -41.18 -19.22 -18.65
CA VAL A 567 -41.76 -18.09 -17.93
C VAL A 567 -43.18 -17.79 -18.44
N ASP A 568 -43.44 -17.89 -19.74
CA ASP A 568 -44.78 -17.71 -20.31
C ASP A 568 -45.78 -18.73 -19.74
N GLU A 569 -45.39 -20.01 -19.66
CA GLU A 569 -46.24 -21.08 -19.12
C GLU A 569 -46.50 -20.91 -17.63
N ILE A 570 -45.48 -20.56 -16.84
CA ILE A 570 -45.65 -20.27 -15.41
C ILE A 570 -46.54 -19.04 -15.19
N ASN A 571 -46.33 -17.97 -15.95
CA ASN A 571 -47.13 -16.74 -15.82
C ASN A 571 -48.58 -17.01 -16.21
N ALA A 572 -48.83 -17.81 -17.26
CA ALA A 572 -50.17 -18.24 -17.64
C ALA A 572 -50.85 -19.05 -16.51
N LEU A 573 -50.13 -20.00 -15.88
CA LEU A 573 -50.65 -20.78 -14.75
C LEU A 573 -50.91 -19.95 -13.49
N ALA A 574 -50.16 -18.87 -13.30
CA ALA A 574 -50.28 -17.99 -12.14
C ALA A 574 -51.44 -16.98 -12.27
N THR A 575 -51.93 -16.72 -13.50
CA THR A 575 -53.05 -15.81 -13.73
C THR A 575 -54.38 -16.38 -13.25
N TYR A 576 -55.20 -15.53 -12.62
CA TYR A 576 -56.55 -15.89 -12.19
C TYR A 576 -57.54 -15.65 -13.32
N GLN A 577 -58.56 -16.51 -13.44
CA GLN A 577 -59.64 -16.29 -14.39
C GLN A 577 -60.54 -15.14 -13.91
N TRP A 578 -61.07 -14.36 -14.85
CA TRP A 578 -61.83 -13.14 -14.56
C TRP A 578 -63.06 -13.37 -13.65
N TRP A 579 -63.72 -14.52 -13.77
CA TRP A 579 -64.88 -14.86 -12.93
C TRP A 579 -64.49 -15.13 -11.47
N GLU A 580 -63.25 -15.53 -11.19
CA GLU A 580 -62.79 -15.79 -9.82
C GLU A 580 -62.71 -14.50 -8.99
N GLY A 581 -62.28 -13.41 -9.63
CA GLY A 581 -62.31 -12.07 -9.04
C GLY A 581 -63.73 -11.54 -8.88
N ALA A 582 -64.64 -11.85 -9.82
CA ALA A 582 -66.05 -11.48 -9.70
C ALA A 582 -66.74 -12.18 -8.51
N VAL A 583 -66.48 -13.48 -8.31
CA VAL A 583 -66.99 -14.24 -7.15
C VAL A 583 -66.44 -13.67 -5.84
N TYR A 584 -65.14 -13.34 -5.80
CA TYR A 584 -64.55 -12.70 -4.63
C TYR A 584 -65.24 -11.37 -4.30
N ASN A 585 -65.44 -10.50 -5.30
CA ASN A 585 -66.11 -9.21 -5.10
C ASN A 585 -67.54 -9.38 -4.58
N ILE A 586 -68.30 -10.33 -5.13
CA ILE A 586 -69.66 -10.65 -4.65
C ILE A 586 -69.62 -11.14 -3.19
N LEU A 587 -68.68 -12.03 -2.85
CA LEU A 587 -68.51 -12.53 -1.49
C LEU A 587 -68.05 -11.45 -0.50
N VAL A 588 -67.26 -10.46 -0.93
CA VAL A 588 -66.85 -9.33 -0.08
C VAL A 588 -68.07 -8.54 0.39
N PHE A 589 -69.04 -8.30 -0.50
CA PHE A 589 -70.28 -7.60 -0.16
C PHE A 589 -71.23 -8.44 0.71
N LEU A 590 -71.28 -9.75 0.52
CA LEU A 590 -72.19 -10.64 1.27
C LEU A 590 -71.65 -11.05 2.64
N ALA A 591 -70.38 -11.46 2.69
CA ALA A 591 -69.71 -11.88 3.93
C ALA A 591 -68.18 -11.88 3.76
N TYR A 592 -67.54 -10.82 4.24
CA TYR A 592 -66.09 -10.64 4.20
C TYR A 592 -65.23 -11.84 4.66
N PRO A 593 -65.52 -12.54 5.79
CA PRO A 593 -64.70 -13.69 6.21
C PRO A 593 -64.74 -14.86 5.20
N PHE A 594 -65.85 -15.03 4.47
CA PHE A 594 -65.95 -16.02 3.39
C PHE A 594 -65.23 -15.57 2.12
N ALA A 595 -65.20 -14.27 1.82
CA ALA A 595 -64.40 -13.74 0.72
C ALA A 595 -62.89 -13.95 0.97
N TRP A 596 -62.44 -13.70 2.20
CA TRP A 596 -61.05 -13.91 2.57
C TRP A 596 -60.67 -15.39 2.53
N SER A 597 -61.52 -16.29 3.04
CA SER A 597 -61.28 -17.73 2.95
C SER A 597 -61.28 -18.24 1.50
N TRP A 598 -62.17 -17.73 0.64
CA TRP A 598 -62.19 -18.01 -0.80
C TRP A 598 -60.88 -17.59 -1.48
N GLN A 599 -60.41 -16.37 -1.24
CA GLN A 599 -59.15 -15.87 -1.80
C GLN A 599 -57.95 -16.71 -1.34
N GLN A 600 -57.89 -17.08 -0.06
CA GLN A 600 -56.82 -17.93 0.48
C GLN A 600 -56.87 -19.34 -0.11
N TRP A 601 -58.07 -19.90 -0.33
CA TRP A 601 -58.23 -21.19 -0.96
C TRP A 601 -57.78 -21.18 -2.43
N ARG A 602 -58.17 -20.16 -3.21
CA ARG A 602 -57.70 -19.99 -4.60
C ARG A 602 -56.19 -19.82 -4.68
N ARG A 603 -55.59 -19.03 -3.80
CA ARG A 603 -54.12 -18.88 -3.71
C ARG A 603 -53.40 -20.20 -3.44
N LYS A 604 -53.92 -21.01 -2.51
CA LYS A 604 -53.36 -22.34 -2.22
C LYS A 604 -53.44 -23.27 -3.43
N MET A 605 -54.55 -23.24 -4.16
CA MET A 605 -54.77 -24.07 -5.34
C MET A 605 -53.86 -23.67 -6.51
N ASN A 606 -53.68 -22.37 -6.77
CA ASN A 606 -52.72 -21.91 -7.79
C ASN A 606 -51.27 -22.25 -7.42
N LEU A 607 -50.90 -22.12 -6.14
CA LEU A 607 -49.57 -22.52 -5.66
C LEU A 607 -49.32 -24.02 -5.83
N GLN A 608 -50.33 -24.85 -5.60
CA GLN A 608 -50.25 -26.30 -5.84
C GLN A 608 -50.06 -26.61 -7.32
N ARG A 609 -50.82 -25.96 -8.21
CA ARG A 609 -50.68 -26.13 -9.67
C ARG A 609 -49.28 -25.76 -10.18
N ILE A 610 -48.75 -24.61 -9.77
CA ILE A 610 -47.39 -24.20 -10.16
C ILE A 610 -46.35 -25.17 -9.61
N ARG A 611 -46.53 -25.66 -8.38
CA ARG A 611 -45.62 -26.65 -7.79
C ARG A 611 -45.67 -27.99 -8.52
N GLU A 612 -46.86 -28.46 -8.90
CA GLU A 612 -47.04 -29.69 -9.65
C GLU A 612 -46.44 -29.56 -11.05
N PHE A 613 -46.71 -28.45 -11.75
CA PHE A 613 -46.12 -28.17 -13.06
C PHE A 613 -44.59 -28.24 -13.05
N VAL A 614 -43.95 -27.51 -12.12
CA VAL A 614 -42.48 -27.49 -11.98
C VAL A 614 -41.90 -28.83 -11.54
N ARG A 615 -42.66 -29.65 -10.80
CA ARG A 615 -42.16 -30.93 -10.24
C ARG A 615 -42.35 -32.12 -11.17
N SER A 616 -43.41 -32.15 -11.96
CA SER A 616 -43.80 -33.36 -12.71
C SER A 616 -44.13 -33.15 -14.18
N GLU A 617 -44.47 -31.93 -14.62
CA GLU A 617 -44.96 -31.71 -15.98
C GLU A 617 -43.93 -31.03 -16.90
N TYR A 618 -43.03 -30.22 -16.35
CA TYR A 618 -42.02 -29.51 -17.11
C TYR A 618 -40.68 -30.28 -17.21
N ASP A 619 -40.20 -30.50 -18.43
CA ASP A 619 -38.99 -31.30 -18.74
C ASP A 619 -37.65 -30.61 -18.41
N HIS A 620 -37.66 -29.46 -17.72
CA HIS A 620 -36.48 -28.68 -17.35
C HIS A 620 -35.57 -28.29 -18.53
N ALA A 621 -36.13 -28.19 -19.74
CA ALA A 621 -35.40 -27.93 -20.99
C ALA A 621 -34.57 -26.63 -20.94
N CYS A 622 -35.03 -25.63 -20.19
CA CYS A 622 -34.34 -24.35 -20.01
C CYS A 622 -32.95 -24.47 -19.36
N LEU A 623 -32.63 -25.52 -18.59
CA LEU A 623 -31.30 -25.67 -17.96
C LEU A 623 -30.28 -26.18 -18.98
N ARG A 624 -29.04 -25.66 -19.00
CA ARG A 624 -27.99 -26.10 -19.96
C ARG A 624 -27.32 -27.42 -19.62
N SER A 625 -27.26 -27.79 -18.35
CA SER A 625 -26.57 -29.00 -17.90
C SER A 625 -27.43 -30.26 -18.11
N CYS A 626 -26.91 -31.24 -18.87
CA CYS A 626 -27.60 -32.52 -19.08
C CYS A 626 -27.86 -33.28 -17.77
N ARG A 627 -27.00 -33.10 -16.76
CA ARG A 627 -27.13 -33.71 -15.44
C ARG A 627 -28.26 -33.07 -14.62
N SER A 628 -28.45 -31.76 -14.71
CA SER A 628 -29.54 -31.07 -14.00
C SER A 628 -30.90 -31.31 -14.65
N ARG A 629 -30.96 -31.49 -15.99
CA ARG A 629 -32.14 -31.96 -16.72
C ARG A 629 -32.57 -33.37 -16.28
N ALA A 630 -31.62 -34.31 -16.23
CA ALA A 630 -31.93 -35.71 -15.94
C ALA A 630 -32.39 -36.00 -14.49
N LEU A 631 -32.18 -35.06 -13.55
CA LEU A 631 -32.46 -35.28 -12.13
C LEU A 631 -33.87 -34.87 -11.68
N TYR A 632 -34.74 -34.33 -12.56
CA TYR A 632 -36.11 -33.85 -12.23
C TYR A 632 -36.21 -32.97 -10.95
N LYS A 633 -35.09 -32.40 -10.52
CA LYS A 633 -34.92 -31.62 -9.28
C LYS A 633 -34.10 -30.36 -9.52
N GLY A 634 -33.87 -29.99 -10.78
CA GLY A 634 -33.09 -28.81 -11.15
C GLY A 634 -33.81 -27.49 -10.83
N LEU A 635 -35.15 -27.53 -10.72
CA LEU A 635 -36.00 -26.41 -10.31
C LEU A 635 -36.88 -26.82 -9.14
N LYS A 636 -37.03 -25.95 -8.13
CA LYS A 636 -37.90 -26.20 -6.98
C LYS A 636 -38.71 -24.97 -6.60
N PHE A 637 -40.03 -25.12 -6.47
CA PHE A 637 -40.92 -24.01 -6.10
C PHE A 637 -41.33 -24.05 -4.61
N HIS A 638 -40.95 -23.01 -3.86
CA HIS A 638 -41.21 -22.87 -2.44
C HIS A 638 -42.54 -22.17 -2.14
N LYS A 639 -43.06 -22.34 -0.90
CA LYS A 639 -44.34 -21.74 -0.48
C LYS A 639 -44.30 -20.21 -0.43
N ASP A 640 -43.10 -19.62 -0.32
CA ASP A 640 -42.89 -18.18 -0.18
C ASP A 640 -42.87 -17.42 -1.52
N GLY A 641 -43.43 -18.01 -2.59
CA GLY A 641 -43.47 -17.38 -3.91
C GLY A 641 -42.10 -17.32 -4.58
N CYS A 642 -41.32 -18.39 -4.43
CA CYS A 642 -39.92 -18.41 -4.84
C CYS A 642 -39.52 -19.68 -5.60
N LEU A 643 -38.85 -19.52 -6.74
CA LEU A 643 -38.31 -20.58 -7.56
C LEU A 643 -36.79 -20.69 -7.36
N GLU A 644 -36.32 -21.84 -6.89
CA GLU A 644 -34.91 -22.14 -6.72
C GLU A 644 -34.36 -22.93 -7.91
N ILE A 645 -33.18 -22.52 -8.37
CA ILE A 645 -32.40 -23.19 -9.39
C ILE A 645 -31.23 -23.91 -8.72
N ILE A 646 -31.16 -25.23 -8.92
CA ILE A 646 -30.18 -26.11 -8.31
C ILE A 646 -29.27 -26.65 -9.42
N ASP A 647 -28.00 -26.23 -9.43
CA ASP A 647 -26.96 -26.80 -10.29
C ASP A 647 -25.88 -27.46 -9.42
N ARG A 648 -25.88 -28.80 -9.38
CA ARG A 648 -24.88 -29.58 -8.63
C ARG A 648 -23.60 -29.71 -9.48
N LYS A 649 -22.74 -28.69 -9.43
CA LYS A 649 -21.38 -28.72 -10.02
C LYS A 649 -20.29 -29.33 -9.11
N LYS A 650 -20.66 -30.08 -8.06
CA LYS A 650 -19.75 -30.95 -7.31
C LYS A 650 -20.33 -32.35 -7.22
#